data_AF-A0A6G0ZCN0-F1
#
_entry.id   AF-A0A6G0ZCN0-F1
#
_cell.length_a   1.000
_cell.length_b   1.000
_cell.length_c   1.000
_cell.angle_alpha   90.00
_cell.angle_beta   90.00
_cell.angle_gamma   90.00
#
_symmetry.space_group_name_H-M   'P 1'
#
loop_
_entity.id
_entity.type
_entity.pdbx_description
1 polymer ?
#
loop_
_entity_poly.entity_id
_entity_poly.type
_entity_poly.pdbx_seq_one_letter_code
_entity_poly.pdbx_strand_id
1 'polypeptide(L)'
;MSKSKNQNFRRPLTLFSFITATARDGSQVTEKRLQDVSKVLKDSLTIGTTLKCKEKYVVYPIIHFTEDRNSLMSVLQDQNEVNEHFKLHQGVYREIKSIECEDGNGPFVTTSTSISYIVSGFKLLDTSLVEVMIESWKDWTGARHIYLHIPYDLGLQRISLLKKVAPNSLNSFTYIVLAECLNVNTEEKKTLLLDFVQRMRIEKFLSGYLSAPKKKSKGSKGGRTSAGIVDGVSMAEMSREQLEGFAARMKKELEREREERNFFQLERDKVLTNKDREIEDIEEKHQDEIKVYKQKLKLLMYEQHVHLSEVQAENMVSLKIANDEHLNEEEELTKENDALKQEIVEINLRHIEEINNIRLEHARVMRELKDRFISDCQVIEGKYQKRMEDLRNRMDLKNKVEVAETEARKNKRIAEIIEDHNNAFNNLKEHYNDITVNNLTLIGSLKEKLLELKEDQQRAEMDLKEVAKENESLKGPLKEAQITVEELTQKMSNYLKDKQRLMVLTKRLKHSNDKYKDLQVDYDELKMISEKMQADLDNAKDEYSNKLMNLQMEHGKKLLAIERRLKRSGETVEEKEAQIARLTGATSADTSIAMAMNAKTEALLDKKNRLIEQIWNDLVVVTQKYNELCKHFKSTLRHHGIQGYDDGVFELVPADNKHEYFENL
;
A
#
# COMPACT_ATOMS: atom_id res chain seq x y z
N MET A 1 -19.75 -15.97 16.00
CA MET A 1 -19.67 -16.81 14.77
C MET A 1 -19.45 -18.24 15.27
N SER A 2 -20.36 -19.22 15.12
CA SER A 2 -20.81 -19.88 13.87
C SER A 2 -19.64 -20.46 13.06
N LYS A 3 -19.66 -21.73 12.62
CA LYS A 3 -20.79 -22.65 12.40
C LYS A 3 -20.60 -24.04 13.05
N SER A 4 -21.73 -24.72 13.30
CA SER A 4 -21.76 -26.17 13.56
C SER A 4 -21.21 -26.98 12.38
N LYS A 5 -20.56 -28.12 12.66
CA LYS A 5 -20.22 -29.16 11.68
C LYS A 5 -20.71 -30.56 12.11
N ASN A 6 -21.92 -30.64 12.68
CA ASN A 6 -22.67 -31.90 12.75
C ASN A 6 -23.23 -32.30 11.36
N GLN A 7 -22.33 -32.55 10.39
CA GLN A 7 -22.70 -33.17 9.12
C GLN A 7 -22.68 -34.69 9.26
N ASN A 8 -23.86 -35.25 9.51
CA ASN A 8 -24.10 -36.69 9.44
C ASN A 8 -24.01 -37.20 7.98
N PHE A 9 -22.79 -37.36 7.47
CA PHE A 9 -22.51 -38.15 6.28
C PHE A 9 -22.77 -39.62 6.58
N ARG A 10 -24.06 -40.00 6.57
CA ARG A 10 -24.49 -41.40 6.60
C ARG A 10 -24.05 -42.05 5.28
N ARG A 11 -22.86 -42.67 5.27
CA ARG A 11 -22.37 -43.50 4.15
C ARG A 11 -23.44 -44.53 3.71
N PRO A 12 -23.41 -44.99 2.44
CA PRO A 12 -24.36 -45.94 1.87
C PRO A 12 -24.62 -47.18 2.74
N LEU A 13 -25.77 -47.81 2.52
CA LEU A 13 -26.04 -49.12 3.09
C LEU A 13 -25.35 -50.21 2.27
N THR A 14 -24.76 -51.18 2.95
CA THR A 14 -24.02 -52.26 2.31
C THR A 14 -24.83 -53.55 2.36
N LEU A 15 -25.13 -54.14 1.21
CA LEU A 15 -25.77 -55.45 1.11
C LEU A 15 -24.71 -56.53 1.01
N PHE A 16 -24.54 -57.29 2.08
CA PHE A 16 -23.72 -58.50 2.09
C PHE A 16 -24.59 -59.70 1.73
N SER A 17 -24.21 -60.39 0.65
CA SER A 17 -24.78 -61.68 0.25
C SER A 17 -23.80 -62.78 0.59
N PHE A 18 -24.19 -63.70 1.46
CA PHE A 18 -23.36 -64.82 1.93
C PHE A 18 -23.89 -66.14 1.37
N ILE A 19 -23.08 -66.85 0.58
CA ILE A 19 -23.47 -68.10 -0.07
C ILE A 19 -22.83 -69.29 0.67
N THR A 20 -23.62 -70.32 0.97
CA THR A 20 -23.17 -71.57 1.62
C THR A 20 -23.66 -72.81 0.87
N ALA A 21 -22.79 -73.80 0.66
CA ALA A 21 -23.15 -75.03 -0.06
C ALA A 21 -23.99 -75.98 0.81
N THR A 22 -25.00 -76.63 0.21
CA THR A 22 -25.90 -77.57 0.91
C THR A 22 -25.44 -79.03 0.84
N ALA A 23 -24.63 -79.39 -0.18
CA ALA A 23 -24.17 -80.76 -0.45
C ALA A 23 -22.63 -80.87 -0.55
N ARG A 24 -22.10 -82.09 -0.39
CA ARG A 24 -20.65 -82.41 -0.49
C ARG A 24 -20.27 -82.91 -1.89
N ASP A 25 -20.51 -82.09 -2.90
CA ASP A 25 -20.14 -82.41 -4.29
C ASP A 25 -18.66 -82.09 -4.57
N GLY A 26 -18.11 -82.67 -5.64
CA GLY A 26 -16.69 -82.54 -6.02
C GLY A 26 -16.26 -81.11 -6.36
N SER A 27 -15.07 -80.71 -5.90
CA SER A 27 -14.61 -79.31 -5.84
C SER A 27 -14.80 -78.48 -7.13
N GLN A 28 -14.54 -79.06 -8.31
CA GLN A 28 -14.67 -78.35 -9.59
C GLN A 28 -16.13 -78.07 -9.98
N VAL A 29 -17.06 -78.98 -9.63
CA VAL A 29 -18.50 -78.81 -9.88
C VAL A 29 -19.05 -77.71 -8.98
N THR A 30 -18.61 -77.68 -7.72
CA THR A 30 -18.96 -76.63 -6.74
C THR A 30 -18.50 -75.25 -7.19
N GLU A 31 -17.26 -75.12 -7.69
CA GLU A 31 -16.72 -73.84 -8.15
C GLU A 31 -17.45 -73.29 -9.38
N LYS A 32 -17.78 -74.14 -10.37
CA LYS A 32 -18.56 -73.71 -11.55
C LYS A 32 -19.95 -73.19 -11.15
N ARG A 33 -20.72 -73.99 -10.40
CA ARG A 33 -22.07 -73.59 -9.96
C ARG A 33 -22.04 -72.30 -9.10
N LEU A 34 -20.97 -72.06 -8.34
CA LEU A 34 -20.78 -70.82 -7.58
C LEU A 34 -20.58 -69.60 -8.50
N GLN A 35 -19.84 -69.74 -9.60
CA GLN A 35 -19.67 -68.68 -10.59
C GLN A 35 -21.01 -68.33 -11.25
N ASP A 36 -21.83 -69.35 -11.57
CA ASP A 36 -23.19 -69.16 -12.10
C ASP A 36 -24.08 -68.38 -11.12
N VAL A 37 -24.14 -68.78 -9.84
CA VAL A 37 -24.89 -68.07 -8.79
C VAL A 37 -24.36 -66.64 -8.56
N SER A 38 -23.03 -66.44 -8.56
CA SER A 38 -22.43 -65.11 -8.44
C SER A 38 -22.67 -64.23 -9.67
N LYS A 39 -23.05 -64.80 -10.82
CA LYS A 39 -23.48 -64.05 -12.00
C LYS A 39 -24.94 -63.61 -11.85
N VAL A 40 -25.84 -64.54 -11.53
CA VAL A 40 -27.27 -64.25 -11.28
C VAL A 40 -27.45 -63.10 -10.27
N LEU A 41 -26.69 -63.11 -9.17
CA LEU A 41 -26.76 -62.06 -8.14
C LEU A 41 -26.19 -60.70 -8.60
N LYS A 42 -25.29 -60.67 -9.58
CA LYS A 42 -24.78 -59.43 -10.18
C LYS A 42 -25.73 -58.86 -11.24
N ASP A 43 -26.33 -59.74 -12.04
CA ASP A 43 -27.27 -59.33 -13.08
C ASP A 43 -28.53 -58.66 -12.48
N SER A 44 -28.81 -58.88 -11.18
CA SER A 44 -29.83 -58.16 -10.38
C SER A 44 -29.36 -56.90 -9.64
N LEU A 45 -28.05 -56.65 -9.51
CA LEU A 45 -27.48 -55.62 -8.62
C LEU A 45 -26.30 -54.90 -9.29
N THR A 46 -26.53 -53.66 -9.74
CA THR A 46 -25.64 -52.90 -10.64
C THR A 46 -24.22 -52.62 -10.14
N ILE A 47 -23.94 -52.71 -8.83
CA ILE A 47 -22.59 -52.51 -8.26
C ILE A 47 -22.30 -53.61 -7.22
N GLY A 48 -21.61 -54.67 -7.65
CA GLY A 48 -21.32 -55.85 -6.82
C GLY A 48 -19.90 -56.40 -6.98
N THR A 49 -19.14 -56.44 -5.89
CA THR A 49 -17.79 -57.02 -5.82
C THR A 49 -17.86 -58.44 -5.22
N THR A 50 -17.63 -59.45 -6.06
CA THR A 50 -17.43 -60.86 -5.63
C THR A 50 -16.03 -61.00 -5.02
N LEU A 51 -15.93 -61.38 -3.74
CA LEU A 51 -14.65 -61.72 -3.14
C LEU A 51 -14.32 -63.19 -3.43
N LYS A 52 -13.25 -63.44 -4.19
CA LYS A 52 -12.76 -64.80 -4.46
C LYS A 52 -12.06 -65.36 -3.22
N CYS A 53 -12.74 -66.24 -2.49
CA CYS A 53 -12.10 -67.03 -1.43
C CYS A 53 -11.34 -68.22 -2.04
N LYS A 54 -10.07 -68.43 -1.65
CA LYS A 54 -9.28 -69.63 -2.02
C LYS A 54 -9.45 -70.79 -1.01
N GLU A 55 -10.25 -70.64 0.06
CA GLU A 55 -10.44 -71.65 1.11
C GLU A 55 -11.65 -72.56 0.87
N LYS A 56 -11.47 -73.87 1.02
CA LYS A 56 -12.53 -74.88 0.85
C LYS A 56 -13.54 -74.82 2.00
N TYR A 57 -14.82 -74.99 1.68
CA TYR A 57 -15.95 -75.04 2.61
C TYR A 57 -16.28 -73.73 3.37
N VAL A 58 -15.69 -72.59 2.99
CA VAL A 58 -15.99 -71.28 3.58
C VAL A 58 -17.21 -70.63 2.91
N VAL A 59 -17.92 -69.79 3.68
CA VAL A 59 -18.99 -68.91 3.19
C VAL A 59 -18.43 -67.94 2.15
N TYR A 60 -19.03 -67.83 0.97
CA TYR A 60 -18.59 -66.86 -0.04
C TYR A 60 -19.32 -65.52 0.12
N PRO A 61 -18.62 -64.41 0.42
CA PRO A 61 -19.22 -63.08 0.53
C PRO A 61 -19.19 -62.35 -0.82
N ILE A 62 -20.34 -61.84 -1.24
CA ILE A 62 -20.47 -60.84 -2.31
C ILE A 62 -20.94 -59.54 -1.66
N ILE A 63 -20.19 -58.47 -1.86
CA ILE A 63 -20.48 -57.15 -1.30
C ILE A 63 -21.10 -56.28 -2.39
N HIS A 64 -22.30 -55.75 -2.14
CA HIS A 64 -22.96 -54.79 -3.01
C HIS A 64 -23.06 -53.44 -2.29
N PHE A 65 -22.68 -52.38 -2.98
CA PHE A 65 -22.70 -51.01 -2.48
C PHE A 65 -23.80 -50.23 -3.19
N THR A 66 -24.70 -49.57 -2.44
CA THR A 66 -25.71 -48.68 -3.04
C THR A 66 -26.18 -47.61 -2.06
N GLU A 67 -26.49 -46.44 -2.61
CA GLU A 67 -26.94 -45.27 -1.88
C GLU A 67 -28.46 -45.27 -1.64
N ASP A 68 -29.22 -46.05 -2.42
CA ASP A 68 -30.66 -46.19 -2.23
C ASP A 68 -30.98 -47.14 -1.06
N ARG A 69 -31.35 -46.52 0.06
CA ARG A 69 -31.78 -47.18 1.29
C ARG A 69 -33.10 -47.94 1.16
N ASN A 70 -34.01 -47.50 0.30
CA ASN A 70 -35.37 -48.02 0.24
C ASN A 70 -35.44 -49.24 -0.68
N SER A 71 -34.89 -49.12 -1.90
CA SER A 71 -34.91 -50.23 -2.87
C SER A 71 -34.16 -51.48 -2.36
N LEU A 72 -33.11 -51.32 -1.54
CA LEU A 72 -32.40 -52.45 -0.93
C LEU A 72 -33.29 -53.37 -0.08
N MET A 73 -34.27 -52.81 0.63
CA MET A 73 -35.12 -53.58 1.54
C MET A 73 -36.08 -54.51 0.80
N SER A 74 -36.45 -54.13 -0.44
CA SER A 74 -37.30 -54.90 -1.36
C SER A 74 -36.53 -55.85 -2.28
N VAL A 75 -35.19 -55.85 -2.25
CA VAL A 75 -34.32 -56.69 -3.10
C VAL A 75 -33.69 -57.87 -2.32
N LEU A 76 -34.11 -58.07 -1.06
CA LEU A 76 -33.75 -59.26 -0.28
C LEU A 76 -34.50 -60.49 -0.83
N GLN A 77 -33.77 -61.42 -1.45
CA GLN A 77 -34.29 -62.70 -1.97
C GLN A 77 -34.46 -63.71 -0.82
N ASP A 78 -35.44 -64.62 -0.92
CA ASP A 78 -35.61 -65.67 0.09
C ASP A 78 -34.53 -66.76 -0.03
N GLN A 79 -34.26 -67.42 1.10
CA GLN A 79 -33.12 -68.34 1.31
C GLN A 79 -33.14 -69.58 0.39
N ASN A 80 -34.26 -69.82 -0.31
CA ASN A 80 -34.51 -70.98 -1.16
C ASN A 80 -34.64 -70.64 -2.66
N GLU A 81 -34.72 -69.36 -3.06
CA GLU A 81 -35.10 -68.97 -4.43
C GLU A 81 -33.96 -69.09 -5.47
N VAL A 82 -32.70 -69.18 -5.03
CA VAL A 82 -31.53 -68.98 -5.90
C VAL A 82 -30.91 -70.29 -6.41
N ASN A 83 -30.86 -71.35 -5.58
CA ASN A 83 -30.39 -72.68 -6.01
C ASN A 83 -30.69 -73.77 -4.95
N GLU A 84 -30.96 -75.01 -5.37
CA GLU A 84 -31.04 -76.16 -4.44
C GLU A 84 -29.69 -76.49 -3.78
N HIS A 85 -28.58 -76.26 -4.50
CA HIS A 85 -27.22 -76.59 -4.03
C HIS A 85 -26.60 -75.53 -3.10
N PHE A 86 -27.24 -74.37 -2.92
CA PHE A 86 -26.70 -73.26 -2.13
C PHE A 86 -27.76 -72.50 -1.34
N LYS A 87 -27.53 -72.31 -0.04
CA LYS A 87 -28.30 -71.37 0.78
C LYS A 87 -27.69 -69.99 0.71
N LEU A 88 -28.52 -69.02 0.32
CA LEU A 88 -28.22 -67.60 0.35
C LEU A 88 -28.62 -67.02 1.72
N HIS A 89 -27.74 -66.21 2.30
CA HIS A 89 -27.99 -65.44 3.50
C HIS A 89 -27.66 -63.98 3.24
N GLN A 90 -28.67 -63.15 3.00
CA GLN A 90 -28.50 -61.71 2.81
C GLN A 90 -28.64 -60.92 4.10
N GLY A 91 -28.05 -59.72 4.12
CA GLY A 91 -28.33 -58.70 5.10
C GLY A 91 -27.89 -57.32 4.63
N VAL A 92 -28.68 -56.32 5.00
CA VAL A 92 -28.38 -54.89 4.80
C VAL A 92 -27.72 -54.37 6.07
N TYR A 93 -26.53 -53.77 5.96
CA TYR A 93 -25.72 -53.31 7.08
C TYR A 93 -25.43 -51.80 6.98
N ARG A 94 -25.26 -51.17 8.14
CA ARG A 94 -24.95 -49.74 8.31
C ARG A 94 -23.65 -49.58 9.08
N GLU A 95 -22.71 -48.79 8.56
CA GLU A 95 -21.52 -48.35 9.31
C GLU A 95 -21.93 -47.60 10.59
N ILE A 96 -21.35 -47.98 11.74
CA ILE A 96 -21.59 -47.37 13.05
C ILE A 96 -20.31 -46.81 13.71
N LYS A 97 -19.14 -47.33 13.34
CA LYS A 97 -17.80 -46.84 13.73
C LYS A 97 -16.84 -47.12 12.57
N SER A 98 -15.77 -46.36 12.47
CA SER A 98 -14.68 -46.63 11.53
C SER A 98 -13.33 -46.14 12.09
N ILE A 99 -12.26 -46.58 11.44
CA ILE A 99 -10.88 -46.09 11.57
C ILE A 99 -10.47 -45.72 10.14
N GLU A 100 -10.00 -44.49 9.94
CA GLU A 100 -9.40 -44.04 8.68
C GLU A 100 -7.90 -43.88 8.94
N CYS A 101 -7.05 -44.36 8.02
CA CYS A 101 -5.60 -44.43 8.22
C CYS A 101 -4.94 -43.24 7.51
N GLU A 102 -4.25 -42.38 8.26
CA GLU A 102 -3.79 -41.08 7.74
C GLU A 102 -2.57 -41.18 6.79
N ASP A 103 -1.85 -42.30 6.81
CA ASP A 103 -0.61 -42.54 6.03
C ASP A 103 -0.81 -42.81 4.53
N GLY A 104 -1.91 -42.33 3.94
CA GLY A 104 -2.21 -42.40 2.51
C GLY A 104 -1.26 -41.60 1.60
N ASN A 105 -0.30 -40.87 2.19
CA ASN A 105 0.71 -40.08 1.50
C ASN A 105 2.12 -40.72 1.50
N GLY A 106 2.23 -42.03 1.76
CA GLY A 106 3.43 -42.80 1.43
C GLY A 106 3.75 -42.75 -0.07
N PRO A 107 5.00 -43.03 -0.50
CA PRO A 107 5.46 -42.81 -1.88
C PRO A 107 4.84 -43.72 -2.96
N PHE A 108 3.82 -44.51 -2.62
CA PHE A 108 3.13 -45.44 -3.51
C PHE A 108 1.69 -45.00 -3.79
N VAL A 109 1.53 -43.90 -4.53
CA VAL A 109 0.24 -43.50 -5.10
C VAL A 109 -0.14 -44.49 -6.22
N THR A 110 -0.77 -45.60 -5.84
CA THR A 110 -1.17 -46.65 -6.78
C THR A 110 -2.46 -46.27 -7.51
N THR A 111 -2.38 -46.13 -8.83
CA THR A 111 -3.50 -45.81 -9.74
C THR A 111 -4.48 -46.98 -9.98
N SER A 112 -4.46 -48.02 -9.13
CA SER A 112 -5.29 -49.22 -9.27
C SER A 112 -6.68 -49.05 -8.65
N THR A 113 -7.71 -49.14 -9.49
CA THR A 113 -9.14 -49.05 -9.11
C THR A 113 -9.69 -50.26 -8.34
N SER A 114 -8.85 -51.26 -8.05
CA SER A 114 -9.24 -52.54 -7.45
C SER A 114 -9.01 -52.60 -5.94
N ILE A 115 -10.04 -52.31 -5.15
CA ILE A 115 -10.01 -52.45 -3.68
C ILE A 115 -10.10 -53.93 -3.29
N SER A 116 -9.21 -54.38 -2.40
CA SER A 116 -9.31 -55.69 -1.73
C SER A 116 -9.84 -55.53 -0.31
N TYR A 117 -10.56 -56.54 0.19
CA TYR A 117 -11.30 -56.45 1.44
C TYR A 117 -11.02 -57.64 2.37
N ILE A 118 -10.76 -57.36 3.66
CA ILE A 118 -10.90 -58.34 4.74
C ILE A 118 -12.31 -58.22 5.31
N VAL A 119 -13.01 -59.34 5.50
CA VAL A 119 -14.39 -59.37 6.03
C VAL A 119 -14.46 -60.32 7.23
N SER A 120 -14.80 -59.79 8.40
CA SER A 120 -14.98 -60.57 9.63
C SER A 120 -16.43 -60.45 10.13
N GLY A 121 -17.18 -61.54 10.13
CA GLY A 121 -18.59 -61.58 10.54
C GLY A 121 -18.78 -62.10 11.96
N PHE A 122 -19.56 -61.38 12.76
CA PHE A 122 -19.80 -61.68 14.18
C PHE A 122 -21.29 -61.87 14.46
N LYS A 123 -21.65 -62.93 15.19
CA LYS A 123 -22.98 -63.15 15.74
C LYS A 123 -22.98 -62.89 17.23
N LEU A 124 -24.00 -62.18 17.71
CA LEU A 124 -24.19 -61.87 19.13
C LEU A 124 -25.21 -62.84 19.74
N LEU A 125 -24.89 -63.41 20.90
CA LEU A 125 -25.76 -64.37 21.60
C LEU A 125 -26.65 -63.71 22.67
N ASP A 126 -26.22 -62.60 23.25
CA ASP A 126 -26.98 -61.80 24.21
C ASP A 126 -26.96 -60.31 23.81
N THR A 127 -28.13 -59.68 23.78
CA THR A 127 -28.32 -58.27 23.45
C THR A 127 -28.10 -57.30 24.61
N SER A 128 -27.89 -57.78 25.84
CA SER A 128 -27.76 -56.95 27.05
C SER A 128 -26.55 -56.00 27.03
N LEU A 129 -25.39 -56.44 26.52
CA LEU A 129 -24.11 -55.72 26.57
C LEU A 129 -23.79 -54.88 25.31
N VAL A 130 -24.78 -54.62 24.46
CA VAL A 130 -24.59 -54.03 23.12
C VAL A 130 -23.84 -52.68 23.12
N GLU A 131 -24.05 -51.83 24.13
CA GLU A 131 -23.45 -50.49 24.17
C GLU A 131 -21.96 -50.54 24.53
N VAL A 132 -21.61 -51.25 25.61
CA VAL A 132 -20.22 -51.49 26.05
C VAL A 132 -19.40 -52.20 24.97
N MET A 133 -20.02 -53.11 24.20
CA MET A 133 -19.39 -53.75 23.04
C MET A 133 -19.15 -52.78 21.86
N ILE A 134 -19.97 -51.74 21.68
CA ILE A 134 -19.76 -50.75 20.60
C ILE A 134 -18.62 -49.78 20.96
N GLU A 135 -18.33 -49.56 22.23
CA GLU A 135 -17.16 -48.79 22.67
C GLU A 135 -15.85 -49.59 22.52
N SER A 136 -15.81 -50.80 23.07
CA SER A 136 -14.67 -51.73 23.04
C SER A 136 -14.43 -52.43 21.69
N TRP A 137 -15.11 -52.01 20.62
CA TRP A 137 -15.18 -52.73 19.35
C TRP A 137 -13.82 -53.03 18.70
N LYS A 138 -12.84 -52.15 18.87
CA LYS A 138 -11.52 -52.30 18.24
C LYS A 138 -10.80 -53.56 18.73
N ASP A 139 -11.00 -53.93 19.99
CA ASP A 139 -10.29 -55.04 20.64
C ASP A 139 -11.00 -56.38 20.38
N TRP A 140 -12.32 -56.50 20.66
CA TRP A 140 -13.02 -57.79 20.50
C TRP A 140 -13.28 -58.21 19.05
N THR A 141 -13.27 -57.27 18.09
CA THR A 141 -13.37 -57.61 16.65
C THR A 141 -12.02 -57.92 16.00
N GLY A 142 -10.91 -57.73 16.72
CA GLY A 142 -9.57 -57.80 16.13
C GLY A 142 -9.20 -56.62 15.23
N ALA A 143 -10.06 -55.62 15.03
CA ALA A 143 -9.78 -54.44 14.19
C ALA A 143 -8.51 -53.67 14.63
N ARG A 144 -8.18 -53.67 15.93
CA ARG A 144 -6.91 -53.14 16.46
C ARG A 144 -5.70 -53.97 16.00
N HIS A 145 -5.83 -55.29 15.91
CA HIS A 145 -4.76 -56.17 15.42
C HIS A 145 -4.61 -56.04 13.90
N ILE A 146 -5.70 -55.85 13.14
CA ILE A 146 -5.62 -55.44 11.72
C ILE A 146 -4.81 -54.16 11.59
N TYR A 147 -5.19 -53.11 12.32
CA TYR A 147 -4.54 -51.79 12.26
C TYR A 147 -3.05 -51.80 12.64
N LEU A 148 -2.66 -52.60 13.64
CA LEU A 148 -1.29 -52.62 14.18
C LEU A 148 -0.33 -53.60 13.49
N HIS A 149 -0.84 -54.61 12.76
CA HIS A 149 -0.01 -55.72 12.27
C HIS A 149 -0.20 -56.07 10.79
N ILE A 150 -1.13 -55.45 10.07
CA ILE A 150 -1.21 -55.65 8.61
C ILE A 150 0.04 -55.05 7.93
N PRO A 151 0.71 -55.76 7.02
CA PRO A 151 1.85 -55.21 6.29
C PRO A 151 1.50 -53.93 5.52
N TYR A 152 2.27 -52.86 5.74
CA TYR A 152 2.05 -51.53 5.16
C TYR A 152 1.95 -51.57 3.62
N ASP A 153 2.72 -52.46 2.97
CA ASP A 153 2.74 -52.65 1.52
C ASP A 153 1.41 -53.13 0.91
N LEU A 154 0.45 -53.58 1.72
CA LEU A 154 -0.91 -53.92 1.29
C LEU A 154 -1.82 -52.67 1.20
N GLY A 155 -1.40 -51.55 1.78
CA GLY A 155 -2.09 -50.26 1.70
C GLY A 155 -3.44 -50.25 2.40
N LEU A 156 -3.47 -50.54 3.71
CA LEU A 156 -4.67 -50.40 4.53
C LEU A 156 -5.12 -48.93 4.55
N GLN A 157 -6.30 -48.67 4.01
CA GLN A 157 -6.90 -47.33 4.00
C GLN A 157 -7.88 -47.14 5.17
N ARG A 158 -8.68 -48.17 5.48
CA ARG A 158 -9.86 -48.02 6.34
C ARG A 158 -10.24 -49.33 7.03
N ILE A 159 -10.84 -49.22 8.22
CA ILE A 159 -11.52 -50.34 8.89
C ILE A 159 -12.88 -49.85 9.39
N SER A 160 -13.97 -50.43 8.90
CA SER A 160 -15.34 -50.08 9.27
C SER A 160 -16.04 -51.19 10.04
N LEU A 161 -16.76 -50.81 11.10
CA LEU A 161 -17.71 -51.66 11.82
C LEU A 161 -19.12 -51.37 11.32
N LEU A 162 -19.78 -52.38 10.75
CA LEU A 162 -21.14 -52.29 10.26
C LEU A 162 -22.09 -53.14 11.11
N LYS A 163 -23.22 -52.57 11.53
CA LYS A 163 -24.30 -53.25 12.26
C LYS A 163 -25.43 -53.63 11.31
N LYS A 164 -26.01 -54.82 11.45
CA LYS A 164 -27.16 -55.24 10.65
C LYS A 164 -28.38 -54.34 10.88
N VAL A 165 -29.05 -53.98 9.79
CA VAL A 165 -30.31 -53.22 9.75
C VAL A 165 -31.49 -54.12 9.38
N ALA A 166 -31.27 -55.08 8.47
CA ALA A 166 -32.28 -56.05 8.05
C ALA A 166 -31.61 -57.31 7.43
N PRO A 167 -32.31 -58.46 7.34
CA PRO A 167 -33.54 -58.78 8.07
C PRO A 167 -33.25 -59.10 9.55
N ASN A 168 -34.28 -59.10 10.39
CA ASN A 168 -34.16 -59.37 11.84
C ASN A 168 -33.88 -60.86 12.19
N SER A 169 -33.59 -61.71 11.21
CA SER A 169 -33.31 -63.14 11.46
C SER A 169 -31.93 -63.35 12.11
N LEU A 170 -31.78 -64.42 12.89
CA LEU A 170 -30.51 -64.84 13.51
C LEU A 170 -29.55 -65.55 12.51
N ASN A 171 -29.99 -65.74 11.26
CA ASN A 171 -29.24 -66.49 10.26
C ASN A 171 -28.02 -65.72 9.71
N SER A 172 -28.16 -64.40 9.50
CA SER A 172 -27.06 -63.51 9.10
C SER A 172 -26.36 -62.84 10.29
N PHE A 173 -25.10 -62.42 10.13
CA PHE A 173 -24.28 -61.79 11.17
C PHE A 173 -24.96 -60.56 11.82
N THR A 174 -24.65 -60.28 13.08
CA THR A 174 -25.13 -59.10 13.81
C THR A 174 -24.26 -57.87 13.50
N TYR A 175 -22.94 -58.10 13.43
CA TYR A 175 -21.92 -57.12 13.08
C TYR A 175 -20.98 -57.70 12.01
N ILE A 176 -20.44 -56.82 11.17
CA ILE A 176 -19.36 -57.11 10.22
C ILE A 176 -18.26 -56.09 10.44
N VAL A 177 -17.00 -56.51 10.46
CA VAL A 177 -15.86 -55.62 10.22
C VAL A 177 -15.39 -55.79 8.78
N LEU A 178 -15.18 -54.67 8.11
CA LEU A 178 -14.69 -54.55 6.74
C LEU A 178 -13.40 -53.73 6.76
N ALA A 179 -12.27 -54.30 6.31
CA ALA A 179 -11.02 -53.56 6.16
C ALA A 179 -10.67 -53.40 4.67
N GLU A 180 -10.31 -52.19 4.26
CA GLU A 180 -10.13 -51.78 2.85
C GLU A 180 -8.64 -51.63 2.54
N CYS A 181 -8.12 -52.40 1.58
CA CYS A 181 -6.71 -52.47 1.19
C CYS A 181 -6.54 -52.16 -0.30
N LEU A 182 -5.77 -51.11 -0.65
CA LEU A 182 -5.67 -50.60 -2.02
C LEU A 182 -4.54 -51.23 -2.86
N ASN A 183 -3.46 -51.69 -2.25
CA ASN A 183 -2.22 -52.03 -2.94
C ASN A 183 -2.06 -53.56 -3.19
N VAL A 184 -3.17 -54.30 -3.25
CA VAL A 184 -3.18 -55.78 -3.29
C VAL A 184 -3.30 -56.29 -4.74
N ASN A 185 -2.37 -55.84 -5.59
CA ASN A 185 -2.40 -56.03 -7.05
C ASN A 185 -1.71 -57.33 -7.53
N THR A 186 -0.54 -57.69 -6.97
CA THR A 186 0.20 -58.93 -7.34
C THR A 186 -0.32 -60.19 -6.63
N GLU A 187 -0.06 -61.39 -7.17
CA GLU A 187 -0.37 -62.65 -6.47
C GLU A 187 0.47 -62.84 -5.20
N GLU A 188 1.68 -62.27 -5.13
CA GLU A 188 2.50 -62.24 -3.91
C GLU A 188 1.79 -61.47 -2.79
N LYS A 189 1.31 -60.24 -3.08
CA LYS A 189 0.57 -59.43 -2.09
C LYS A 189 -0.78 -60.04 -1.71
N LYS A 190 -1.46 -60.72 -2.64
CA LYS A 190 -2.66 -61.51 -2.30
C LYS A 190 -2.31 -62.69 -1.39
N THR A 191 -1.18 -63.34 -1.59
CA THR A 191 -0.69 -64.44 -0.73
C THR A 191 -0.29 -63.94 0.65
N LEU A 192 0.38 -62.78 0.74
CA LEU A 192 0.70 -62.10 2.00
C LEU A 192 -0.55 -61.69 2.79
N LEU A 193 -1.58 -61.15 2.11
CA LEU A 193 -2.87 -60.83 2.72
C LEU A 193 -3.59 -62.10 3.24
N LEU A 194 -3.52 -63.21 2.48
CA LEU A 194 -4.11 -64.48 2.89
C LEU A 194 -3.38 -65.09 4.10
N ASP A 195 -2.05 -65.08 4.12
CA ASP A 195 -1.24 -65.54 5.27
C ASP A 195 -1.56 -64.72 6.53
N PHE A 196 -1.59 -63.39 6.42
CA PHE A 196 -1.99 -62.50 7.52
C PHE A 196 -3.38 -62.84 8.09
N VAL A 197 -4.38 -63.09 7.23
CA VAL A 197 -5.74 -63.47 7.65
C VAL A 197 -5.77 -64.84 8.32
N GLN A 198 -5.00 -65.84 7.86
CA GLN A 198 -4.94 -67.15 8.50
C GLN A 198 -4.22 -67.11 9.85
N ARG A 199 -3.12 -66.35 9.98
CA ARG A 199 -2.44 -66.13 11.27
C ARG A 199 -3.37 -65.48 12.29
N MET A 200 -4.03 -64.38 11.91
CA MET A 200 -5.01 -63.70 12.77
C MET A 200 -6.14 -64.63 13.24
N ARG A 201 -6.64 -65.50 12.35
CA ARG A 201 -7.66 -66.51 12.69
C ARG A 201 -7.17 -67.48 13.77
N ILE A 202 -5.93 -67.94 13.68
CA ILE A 202 -5.33 -68.84 14.68
C ILE A 202 -5.07 -68.08 15.99
N GLU A 203 -4.49 -66.88 15.93
CA GLU A 203 -4.09 -66.08 17.11
C GLU A 203 -5.26 -65.40 17.86
N LYS A 204 -6.42 -65.21 17.23
CA LYS A 204 -7.54 -64.42 17.79
C LYS A 204 -8.92 -65.07 17.74
N PHE A 205 -9.14 -66.10 16.92
CA PHE A 205 -10.49 -66.68 16.71
C PHE A 205 -10.65 -68.15 17.15
N LEU A 206 -9.62 -68.77 17.75
CA LEU A 206 -9.66 -70.15 18.26
C LEU A 206 -9.85 -70.25 19.80
N SER A 207 -10.77 -69.47 20.37
CA SER A 207 -11.22 -69.64 21.76
C SER A 207 -12.70 -70.07 21.83
N GLY A 208 -12.96 -71.38 21.72
CA GLY A 208 -14.30 -71.94 21.81
C GLY A 208 -14.29 -73.46 22.04
N TYR A 209 -14.93 -73.91 23.12
CA TYR A 209 -14.94 -75.32 23.54
C TYR A 209 -15.93 -76.16 22.71
N LEU A 210 -15.55 -77.41 22.43
CA LEU A 210 -16.45 -78.45 21.91
C LEU A 210 -16.99 -79.31 23.06
N SER A 211 -18.30 -79.57 23.06
CA SER A 211 -18.91 -80.66 23.84
C SER A 211 -20.25 -81.08 23.24
N ALA A 212 -20.54 -82.38 23.27
CA ALA A 212 -21.80 -82.98 22.82
C ALA A 212 -21.99 -84.38 23.44
N PRO A 213 -23.24 -84.76 23.78
CA PRO A 213 -23.73 -86.09 23.40
C PRO A 213 -25.20 -86.10 22.90
N LYS A 214 -25.72 -87.28 22.50
CA LYS A 214 -27.08 -87.50 21.97
C LYS A 214 -27.76 -88.73 22.60
N LYS A 215 -29.08 -88.62 22.93
CA LYS A 215 -30.23 -89.59 22.82
C LYS A 215 -30.01 -91.10 23.24
N LYS A 216 -30.98 -91.90 23.77
CA LYS A 216 -32.39 -92.13 23.35
C LYS A 216 -33.17 -93.17 24.26
N SER A 217 -34.49 -92.96 24.46
CA SER A 217 -35.66 -93.92 24.59
C SER A 217 -35.72 -95.32 25.30
N LYS A 218 -36.72 -95.48 26.21
CA LYS A 218 -37.71 -96.57 26.57
C LYS A 218 -37.69 -98.04 26.00
N GLY A 219 -38.16 -99.07 26.78
CA GLY A 219 -38.70 -100.41 26.30
C GLY A 219 -38.95 -101.56 27.34
N SER A 220 -39.76 -102.65 27.08
CA SER A 220 -40.20 -103.71 28.08
C SER A 220 -40.82 -105.09 27.58
N LYS A 221 -40.63 -106.25 28.31
CA LYS A 221 -41.39 -107.58 28.51
C LYS A 221 -42.02 -108.50 27.34
N GLY A 222 -42.08 -109.89 27.40
CA GLY A 222 -42.98 -110.84 26.58
C GLY A 222 -42.73 -112.45 26.42
N GLY A 223 -43.67 -113.33 25.86
CA GLY A 223 -43.66 -114.88 25.59
C GLY A 223 -44.95 -115.55 24.88
N ARG A 224 -45.35 -116.87 24.59
CA ARG A 224 -44.90 -118.37 24.61
C ARG A 224 -45.95 -119.52 24.07
N THR A 225 -45.57 -120.78 23.60
CA THR A 225 -46.28 -122.21 23.51
C THR A 225 -47.47 -122.66 22.50
N SER A 226 -47.98 -123.92 22.15
CA SER A 226 -47.59 -125.42 21.87
C SER A 226 -48.77 -126.54 21.63
N ALA A 227 -48.66 -127.75 20.92
CA ALA A 227 -49.38 -129.16 21.09
C ALA A 227 -50.06 -130.12 19.90
N GLY A 228 -50.67 -131.39 20.13
CA GLY A 228 -51.34 -132.49 19.19
C GLY A 228 -52.09 -133.90 19.70
N ILE A 229 -52.73 -134.89 18.89
CA ILE A 229 -53.57 -136.23 19.23
C ILE A 229 -53.93 -137.34 18.03
N VAL A 230 -54.62 -138.59 17.84
CA VAL A 230 -55.74 -139.68 18.26
C VAL A 230 -55.60 -141.22 17.62
N ASP A 231 -56.37 -142.42 17.45
CA ASP A 231 -57.66 -143.36 17.68
C ASP A 231 -57.50 -144.96 17.25
N GLY A 232 -58.28 -146.16 17.12
CA GLY A 232 -59.66 -146.96 17.22
C GLY A 232 -59.68 -148.53 16.65
N VAL A 233 -60.59 -149.64 16.50
CA VAL A 233 -61.94 -150.40 16.87
C VAL A 233 -62.18 -151.97 16.29
N SER A 234 -63.12 -152.97 16.69
CA SER A 234 -63.47 -154.43 16.10
C SER A 234 -64.75 -155.41 16.54
N MET A 235 -65.12 -156.68 16.00
CA MET A 235 -66.34 -157.68 16.31
C MET A 235 -66.59 -159.21 15.66
N ALA A 236 -67.45 -160.26 16.15
CA ALA A 236 -67.91 -161.67 15.53
C ALA A 236 -69.00 -162.75 16.22
N GLU A 237 -69.61 -163.90 15.61
CA GLU A 237 -70.54 -165.07 16.21
C GLU A 237 -71.17 -166.39 15.38
N MET A 238 -71.74 -167.56 15.97
CA MET A 238 -72.93 -168.58 15.63
C MET A 238 -73.01 -170.25 15.64
N SER A 239 -74.16 -171.05 15.37
CA SER A 239 -74.58 -172.53 15.84
C SER A 239 -75.26 -173.80 14.99
N ARG A 240 -76.16 -174.80 15.48
CA ARG A 240 -76.45 -176.33 15.06
C ARG A 240 -77.84 -177.20 15.36
N GLU A 241 -78.28 -178.37 14.68
CA GLU A 241 -78.94 -179.77 15.14
C GLU A 241 -79.72 -180.80 14.14
N GLN A 242 -79.48 -182.18 14.05
CA GLN A 242 -80.39 -183.26 13.43
C GLN A 242 -80.04 -184.84 13.51
N LEU A 243 -79.42 -185.43 14.56
CA LEU A 243 -78.39 -186.50 14.34
C LEU A 243 -78.60 -188.05 14.47
N GLU A 244 -79.59 -188.62 15.15
CA GLU A 244 -79.34 -189.94 15.82
C GLU A 244 -79.52 -191.26 15.04
N GLY A 245 -80.39 -191.33 14.01
CA GLY A 245 -80.70 -192.61 13.33
C GLY A 245 -79.54 -193.25 12.56
N PHE A 246 -78.50 -192.48 12.24
CA PHE A 246 -77.38 -192.89 11.38
C PHE A 246 -76.30 -193.71 12.13
N ALA A 247 -76.29 -193.66 13.46
CA ALA A 247 -75.17 -194.12 14.30
C ALA A 247 -74.91 -195.64 14.25
N ALA A 248 -75.93 -196.46 13.99
CA ALA A 248 -75.83 -197.92 14.10
C ALA A 248 -75.03 -198.57 12.97
N ARG A 249 -75.13 -198.08 11.72
CA ARG A 249 -74.32 -198.59 10.60
C ARG A 249 -72.89 -198.06 10.64
N MET A 250 -72.73 -196.75 10.89
CA MET A 250 -71.42 -196.09 10.94
C MET A 250 -70.39 -196.79 11.81
N LYS A 251 -70.79 -197.39 12.95
CA LYS A 251 -69.85 -198.08 13.85
C LYS A 251 -69.01 -199.17 13.19
N LYS A 252 -69.56 -199.91 12.20
CA LYS A 252 -68.84 -201.05 11.60
C LYS A 252 -67.90 -200.63 10.46
N GLU A 253 -68.21 -199.57 9.72
CA GLU A 253 -67.24 -198.88 8.85
C GLU A 253 -66.12 -198.22 9.68
N LEU A 254 -66.47 -197.55 10.79
CA LEU A 254 -65.55 -196.78 11.62
C LEU A 254 -64.38 -197.61 12.17
N GLU A 255 -64.61 -198.87 12.53
CA GLU A 255 -63.55 -199.70 13.12
C GLU A 255 -62.46 -200.10 12.12
N ARG A 256 -62.80 -200.34 10.85
CA ARG A 256 -61.79 -200.49 9.79
C ARG A 256 -61.06 -199.18 9.53
N GLU A 257 -61.80 -198.08 9.41
CA GLU A 257 -61.19 -196.78 9.10
C GLU A 257 -60.28 -196.26 10.24
N ARG A 258 -60.51 -196.69 11.49
CA ARG A 258 -59.65 -196.39 12.65
C ARG A 258 -58.26 -196.98 12.53
N GLU A 259 -58.11 -198.20 12.03
CA GLU A 259 -56.80 -198.86 11.91
C GLU A 259 -55.93 -198.16 10.85
N GLU A 260 -56.50 -197.89 9.68
CA GLU A 260 -55.82 -197.16 8.59
C GLU A 260 -55.47 -195.71 9.03
N ARG A 261 -56.38 -195.03 9.75
CA ARG A 261 -56.16 -193.66 10.25
C ARG A 261 -55.04 -193.57 11.30
N ASN A 262 -54.93 -194.55 12.19
CA ASN A 262 -53.93 -194.57 13.27
C ASN A 262 -52.49 -194.62 12.71
N PHE A 263 -52.25 -195.43 11.68
CA PHE A 263 -50.96 -195.51 10.98
C PHE A 263 -50.53 -194.15 10.40
N PHE A 264 -51.42 -193.46 9.69
CA PHE A 264 -51.14 -192.16 9.08
C PHE A 264 -51.16 -190.95 10.04
N GLN A 265 -51.48 -191.16 11.33
CA GLN A 265 -51.21 -190.16 12.37
C GLN A 265 -49.79 -190.33 12.90
N LEU A 266 -49.40 -191.55 13.27
CA LEU A 266 -48.10 -191.83 13.90
C LEU A 266 -46.90 -191.35 13.07
N GLU A 267 -46.99 -191.44 11.74
CA GLU A 267 -45.92 -191.00 10.82
C GLU A 267 -45.87 -189.48 10.64
N ARG A 268 -47.01 -188.79 10.79
CA ARG A 268 -47.10 -187.33 10.71
C ARG A 268 -46.56 -186.66 11.96
N ASP A 269 -46.90 -187.21 13.12
CA ASP A 269 -46.55 -186.61 14.42
C ASP A 269 -45.02 -186.68 14.67
N LYS A 270 -44.34 -187.70 14.14
CA LYS A 270 -42.86 -187.77 14.07
C LYS A 270 -42.25 -186.65 13.21
N VAL A 271 -42.87 -186.31 12.08
CA VAL A 271 -42.36 -185.28 11.15
C VAL A 271 -42.57 -183.87 11.72
N LEU A 272 -43.70 -183.64 12.40
CA LEU A 272 -43.96 -182.39 13.13
C LEU A 272 -42.96 -182.22 14.28
N THR A 273 -42.89 -183.17 15.23
CA THR A 273 -42.02 -183.05 16.41
C THR A 273 -40.51 -182.93 16.09
N ASN A 274 -40.05 -183.42 14.94
CA ASN A 274 -38.68 -183.17 14.48
C ASN A 274 -38.48 -181.75 13.93
N LYS A 275 -39.47 -181.17 13.24
CA LYS A 275 -39.42 -179.79 12.75
C LYS A 275 -39.64 -178.76 13.85
N ASP A 276 -40.50 -179.06 14.82
CA ASP A 276 -40.75 -178.18 15.96
C ASP A 276 -39.45 -178.01 16.79
N ARG A 277 -38.69 -179.10 16.97
CA ARG A 277 -37.32 -179.05 17.52
C ARG A 277 -36.36 -178.26 16.65
N GLU A 278 -36.35 -178.46 15.33
CA GLU A 278 -35.47 -177.72 14.41
C GLU A 278 -35.74 -176.20 14.45
N ILE A 279 -37.00 -175.80 14.68
CA ILE A 279 -37.39 -174.41 14.92
C ILE A 279 -36.89 -173.93 16.29
N GLU A 280 -37.13 -174.69 17.36
CA GLU A 280 -36.65 -174.37 18.73
C GLU A 280 -35.11 -174.20 18.78
N ASP A 281 -34.39 -175.10 18.11
CA ASP A 281 -32.93 -175.05 17.90
C ASP A 281 -32.48 -173.77 17.16
N ILE A 282 -33.29 -173.24 16.23
CA ILE A 282 -32.99 -172.03 15.48
C ILE A 282 -33.35 -170.78 16.30
N GLU A 283 -34.45 -170.80 17.04
CA GLU A 283 -34.85 -169.69 17.91
C GLU A 283 -33.89 -169.50 19.08
N GLU A 284 -33.36 -170.57 19.69
CA GLU A 284 -32.33 -170.46 20.74
C GLU A 284 -31.05 -169.82 20.16
N LYS A 285 -30.56 -170.31 19.02
CA LYS A 285 -29.40 -169.72 18.31
C LYS A 285 -29.63 -168.25 17.97
N HIS A 286 -30.83 -167.89 17.49
CA HIS A 286 -31.18 -166.50 17.18
C HIS A 286 -31.25 -165.61 18.43
N GLN A 287 -31.74 -166.13 19.57
CA GLN A 287 -31.69 -165.41 20.84
C GLN A 287 -30.26 -165.20 21.33
N ASP A 288 -29.37 -166.18 21.17
CA ASP A 288 -27.95 -166.03 21.53
C ASP A 288 -27.21 -165.06 20.60
N GLU A 289 -27.49 -165.08 19.30
CA GLU A 289 -27.02 -164.04 18.37
C GLU A 289 -27.52 -162.65 18.80
N ILE A 290 -28.80 -162.48 19.15
CA ILE A 290 -29.32 -161.22 19.70
C ILE A 290 -28.59 -160.81 20.98
N LYS A 291 -28.28 -161.75 21.90
CA LYS A 291 -27.50 -161.46 23.13
C LYS A 291 -26.09 -160.96 22.76
N VAL A 292 -25.42 -161.59 21.80
CA VAL A 292 -24.09 -161.20 21.31
C VAL A 292 -24.12 -159.84 20.59
N TYR A 293 -25.07 -159.59 19.69
CA TYR A 293 -25.23 -158.28 19.03
C TYR A 293 -25.57 -157.17 20.04
N LYS A 294 -26.39 -157.47 21.07
CA LYS A 294 -26.71 -156.52 22.15
C LYS A 294 -25.52 -156.23 23.06
N GLN A 295 -24.61 -157.18 23.26
CA GLN A 295 -23.32 -156.93 23.92
C GLN A 295 -22.36 -156.12 23.04
N LYS A 296 -22.21 -156.47 21.75
CA LYS A 296 -21.41 -155.71 20.78
C LYS A 296 -21.88 -154.25 20.66
N LEU A 297 -23.20 -154.01 20.59
CA LEU A 297 -23.78 -152.67 20.57
C LEU A 297 -23.49 -151.90 21.87
N LYS A 298 -23.60 -152.54 23.04
CA LYS A 298 -23.22 -151.92 24.32
C LYS A 298 -21.73 -151.53 24.37
N LEU A 299 -20.85 -152.41 23.88
CA LEU A 299 -19.41 -152.13 23.82
C LEU A 299 -19.13 -150.98 22.86
N LEU A 300 -19.69 -150.99 21.65
CA LEU A 300 -19.54 -149.91 20.68
C LEU A 300 -20.10 -148.58 21.19
N MET A 301 -21.24 -148.57 21.88
CA MET A 301 -21.78 -147.36 22.50
C MET A 301 -20.90 -146.84 23.65
N TYR A 302 -20.29 -147.74 24.44
CA TYR A 302 -19.34 -147.37 25.49
C TYR A 302 -18.05 -146.81 24.90
N GLU A 303 -17.47 -147.48 23.90
CA GLU A 303 -16.29 -147.06 23.15
C GLU A 303 -16.50 -145.69 22.48
N GLN A 304 -17.62 -145.48 21.78
CA GLN A 304 -17.98 -144.18 21.22
C GLN A 304 -18.19 -143.10 22.30
N HIS A 305 -18.75 -143.45 23.46
CA HIS A 305 -18.94 -142.50 24.56
C HIS A 305 -17.62 -142.10 25.24
N VAL A 306 -16.72 -143.07 25.45
CA VAL A 306 -15.36 -142.85 25.97
C VAL A 306 -14.57 -142.00 24.98
N HIS A 307 -14.47 -142.39 23.71
CA HIS A 307 -13.76 -141.62 22.67
C HIS A 307 -14.34 -140.20 22.51
N LEU A 308 -15.66 -140.03 22.58
CA LEU A 308 -16.27 -138.69 22.55
C LEU A 308 -15.89 -137.86 23.79
N SER A 309 -15.83 -138.49 24.97
CA SER A 309 -15.41 -137.83 26.21
C SER A 309 -13.91 -137.49 26.22
N GLU A 310 -13.06 -138.34 25.64
CA GLU A 310 -11.62 -138.13 25.47
C GLU A 310 -11.38 -136.97 24.51
N VAL A 311 -11.98 -137.00 23.31
CA VAL A 311 -11.89 -135.89 22.34
C VAL A 311 -12.48 -134.59 22.90
N GLN A 312 -13.53 -134.64 23.73
CA GLN A 312 -14.03 -133.45 24.43
C GLN A 312 -13.02 -132.91 25.45
N ALA A 313 -12.36 -133.77 26.22
CA ALA A 313 -11.32 -133.38 27.18
C ALA A 313 -10.07 -132.81 26.47
N GLU A 314 -9.60 -133.46 25.39
CA GLU A 314 -8.48 -132.98 24.57
C GLU A 314 -8.76 -131.61 23.94
N ASN A 315 -9.96 -131.41 23.38
CA ASN A 315 -10.37 -130.10 22.85
C ASN A 315 -10.46 -129.05 23.96
N MET A 316 -10.96 -129.39 25.15
CA MET A 316 -10.98 -128.46 26.30
C MET A 316 -9.56 -128.09 26.77
N VAL A 317 -8.61 -129.04 26.79
CA VAL A 317 -7.22 -128.77 27.14
C VAL A 317 -6.55 -127.90 26.07
N SER A 318 -6.76 -128.21 24.79
CA SER A 318 -6.20 -127.44 23.66
C SER A 318 -6.74 -126.01 23.62
N LEU A 319 -8.06 -125.84 23.82
CA LEU A 319 -8.69 -124.52 23.93
C LEU A 319 -8.18 -123.74 25.15
N LYS A 320 -7.92 -124.41 26.28
CA LYS A 320 -7.33 -123.75 27.45
C LYS A 320 -5.88 -123.31 27.18
N ILE A 321 -5.06 -124.15 26.56
CA ILE A 321 -3.67 -123.80 26.21
C ILE A 321 -3.66 -122.58 25.29
N ALA A 322 -4.42 -122.60 24.19
CA ALA A 322 -4.48 -121.47 23.26
C ALA A 322 -5.06 -120.17 23.90
N ASN A 323 -6.00 -120.31 24.84
CA ASN A 323 -6.52 -119.17 25.61
C ASN A 323 -5.47 -118.61 26.59
N ASP A 324 -4.76 -119.48 27.31
CA ASP A 324 -3.73 -119.08 28.26
C ASP A 324 -2.51 -118.48 27.52
N GLU A 325 -2.18 -118.98 26.32
CA GLU A 325 -1.20 -118.40 25.40
C GLU A 325 -1.62 -116.99 24.93
N HIS A 326 -2.84 -116.80 24.41
CA HIS A 326 -3.34 -115.48 24.01
C HIS A 326 -3.41 -114.49 25.19
N LEU A 327 -3.75 -114.93 26.41
CA LEU A 327 -3.71 -114.06 27.59
C LEU A 327 -2.29 -113.60 27.93
N ASN A 328 -1.28 -114.46 27.74
CA ASN A 328 0.12 -114.06 27.89
C ASN A 328 0.54 -113.08 26.79
N GLU A 329 0.14 -113.30 25.53
CA GLU A 329 0.38 -112.35 24.42
C GLU A 329 -0.25 -110.98 24.70
N GLU A 330 -1.49 -110.92 25.21
CA GLU A 330 -2.13 -109.66 25.63
C GLU A 330 -1.40 -109.00 26.82
N GLU A 331 -0.88 -109.78 27.78
CA GLU A 331 -0.09 -109.24 28.90
C GLU A 331 1.28 -108.71 28.46
N GLU A 332 1.94 -109.33 27.48
CA GLU A 332 3.20 -108.82 26.90
C GLU A 332 2.96 -107.58 26.02
N LEU A 333 1.95 -107.61 25.15
CA LEU A 333 1.60 -106.46 24.31
C LEU A 333 1.16 -105.24 25.14
N THR A 334 0.46 -105.44 26.27
CA THR A 334 0.10 -104.32 27.16
C THR A 334 1.32 -103.75 27.89
N LYS A 335 2.26 -104.58 28.35
CA LYS A 335 3.55 -104.13 28.91
C LYS A 335 4.38 -103.34 27.90
N GLU A 336 4.52 -103.83 26.66
CA GLU A 336 5.23 -103.12 25.59
C GLU A 336 4.53 -101.78 25.29
N ASN A 337 3.20 -101.77 25.20
CA ASN A 337 2.43 -100.56 24.95
C ASN A 337 2.57 -99.52 26.08
N ASP A 338 2.68 -99.93 27.34
CA ASP A 338 2.94 -99.02 28.47
C ASP A 338 4.41 -98.58 28.56
N ALA A 339 5.37 -99.42 28.16
CA ALA A 339 6.78 -99.02 28.03
C ALA A 339 6.96 -97.97 26.91
N LEU A 340 6.35 -98.17 25.74
CA LEU A 340 6.36 -97.21 24.63
C LEU A 340 5.68 -95.88 25.02
N LYS A 341 4.61 -95.91 25.83
CA LYS A 341 4.02 -94.67 26.40
C LYS A 341 5.03 -93.93 27.28
N GLN A 342 5.78 -94.65 28.12
CA GLN A 342 6.79 -94.04 28.99
C GLN A 342 7.95 -93.43 28.19
N GLU A 343 8.48 -94.15 27.19
CA GLU A 343 9.52 -93.62 26.30
C GLU A 343 9.05 -92.35 25.55
N ILE A 344 7.82 -92.34 25.04
CA ILE A 344 7.21 -91.16 24.42
C ILE A 344 7.14 -89.99 25.41
N VAL A 345 6.82 -90.23 26.69
CA VAL A 345 6.80 -89.17 27.71
C VAL A 345 8.22 -88.66 28.00
N GLU A 346 9.22 -89.53 28.13
CA GLU A 346 10.62 -89.14 28.34
C GLU A 346 11.23 -88.36 27.16
N ILE A 347 10.89 -88.75 25.92
CA ILE A 347 11.30 -88.02 24.71
C ILE A 347 10.66 -86.62 24.69
N ASN A 348 9.36 -86.52 25.02
CA ASN A 348 8.69 -85.23 25.09
C ASN A 348 9.24 -84.33 26.22
N LEU A 349 9.59 -84.89 27.38
CA LEU A 349 10.26 -84.14 28.45
C LEU A 349 11.62 -83.60 28.01
N ARG A 350 12.46 -84.44 27.39
CA ARG A 350 13.76 -84.01 26.82
C ARG A 350 13.61 -82.89 25.79
N HIS A 351 12.66 -83.01 24.85
CA HIS A 351 12.37 -81.93 23.89
C HIS A 351 11.89 -80.63 24.57
N ILE A 352 11.10 -80.72 25.66
CA ILE A 352 10.67 -79.54 26.43
C ILE A 352 11.87 -78.88 27.13
N GLU A 353 12.80 -79.65 27.68
CA GLU A 353 14.04 -79.14 28.29
C GLU A 353 14.95 -78.48 27.25
N GLU A 354 15.16 -79.10 26.09
CA GLU A 354 15.89 -78.50 24.95
C GLU A 354 15.27 -77.17 24.50
N ILE A 355 13.94 -77.13 24.29
CA ILE A 355 13.22 -75.91 23.92
C ILE A 355 13.36 -74.83 25.00
N ASN A 356 13.34 -75.19 26.29
CA ASN A 356 13.52 -74.25 27.39
C ASN A 356 14.96 -73.73 27.48
N ASN A 357 15.97 -74.58 27.25
CA ASN A 357 17.37 -74.18 27.19
C ASN A 357 17.63 -73.22 26.01
N ILE A 358 17.10 -73.51 24.82
CA ILE A 358 17.17 -72.63 23.65
C ILE A 358 16.48 -71.27 23.94
N ARG A 359 15.32 -71.28 24.61
CA ARG A 359 14.62 -70.05 25.02
C ARG A 359 15.41 -69.23 26.03
N LEU A 360 16.05 -69.88 27.01
CA LEU A 360 16.88 -69.23 28.03
C LEU A 360 18.12 -68.61 27.41
N GLU A 361 18.79 -69.32 26.52
CA GLU A 361 19.98 -68.83 25.81
C GLU A 361 19.63 -67.69 24.84
N HIS A 362 18.53 -67.80 24.09
CA HIS A 362 18.02 -66.68 23.29
C HIS A 362 17.70 -65.46 24.16
N ALA A 363 17.11 -65.64 25.35
CA ALA A 363 16.87 -64.55 26.30
C ALA A 363 18.17 -63.93 26.86
N ARG A 364 19.24 -64.73 27.03
CA ARG A 364 20.59 -64.24 27.39
C ARG A 364 21.16 -63.37 26.28
N VAL A 365 21.21 -63.88 25.05
CA VAL A 365 21.76 -63.17 23.88
C VAL A 365 20.97 -61.89 23.57
N MET A 366 19.64 -61.92 23.68
CA MET A 366 18.79 -60.73 23.51
C MET A 366 19.04 -59.66 24.58
N ARG A 367 19.34 -60.06 25.83
CA ARG A 367 19.75 -59.13 26.89
C ARG A 367 21.11 -58.51 26.57
N GLU A 368 22.11 -59.34 26.24
CA GLU A 368 23.46 -58.87 25.90
C GLU A 368 23.53 -58.01 24.63
N LEU A 369 22.61 -58.19 23.69
CA LEU A 369 22.45 -57.30 22.54
C LEU A 369 21.80 -55.96 22.95
N LYS A 370 20.75 -56.00 23.78
CA LYS A 370 20.09 -54.80 24.31
C LYS A 370 21.04 -53.95 25.16
N ASP A 371 21.81 -54.57 26.05
CA ASP A 371 22.67 -53.86 26.99
C ASP A 371 23.88 -53.22 26.26
N ARG A 372 24.42 -53.90 25.23
CA ARG A 372 25.38 -53.28 24.29
C ARG A 372 24.77 -52.10 23.55
N PHE A 373 23.57 -52.25 22.97
CA PHE A 373 22.90 -51.17 22.26
C PHE A 373 22.62 -49.95 23.15
N ILE A 374 22.25 -50.16 24.43
CA ILE A 374 22.11 -49.08 25.41
C ILE A 374 23.46 -48.40 25.67
N SER A 375 24.54 -49.16 25.83
CA SER A 375 25.88 -48.61 26.02
C SER A 375 26.37 -47.81 24.81
N ASP A 376 26.18 -48.33 23.59
CA ASP A 376 26.52 -47.64 22.35
C ASP A 376 25.71 -46.34 22.18
N CYS A 377 24.41 -46.36 22.46
CA CYS A 377 23.58 -45.16 22.50
C CYS A 377 24.09 -44.13 23.51
N GLN A 378 24.38 -44.52 24.76
CA GLN A 378 24.94 -43.61 25.78
C GLN A 378 26.29 -43.03 25.36
N VAL A 379 27.16 -43.82 24.72
CA VAL A 379 28.46 -43.35 24.18
C VAL A 379 28.27 -42.38 23.01
N ILE A 380 27.26 -42.58 22.16
CA ILE A 380 26.92 -41.68 21.05
C ILE A 380 26.30 -40.38 21.59
N GLU A 381 25.33 -40.47 22.48
CA GLU A 381 24.70 -39.33 23.18
C GLU A 381 25.74 -38.49 23.91
N GLY A 382 26.64 -39.10 24.69
CA GLY A 382 27.73 -38.40 25.38
C GLY A 382 28.68 -37.68 24.42
N LYS A 383 29.01 -38.27 23.27
CA LYS A 383 29.81 -37.61 22.21
C LYS A 383 29.10 -36.39 21.63
N TYR A 384 27.80 -36.48 21.35
CA TYR A 384 27.02 -35.34 20.82
C TYR A 384 26.75 -34.27 21.86
N GLN A 385 26.47 -34.65 23.11
CA GLN A 385 26.28 -33.72 24.23
C GLN A 385 27.55 -32.90 24.46
N LYS A 386 28.72 -33.55 24.55
CA LYS A 386 30.01 -32.86 24.64
C LYS A 386 30.26 -31.96 23.43
N ARG A 387 29.97 -32.43 22.20
CA ARG A 387 30.14 -31.61 20.98
C ARG A 387 29.24 -30.37 20.96
N MET A 388 28.03 -30.44 21.55
CA MET A 388 27.15 -29.27 21.73
C MET A 388 27.67 -28.32 22.82
N GLU A 389 28.19 -28.84 23.93
CA GLU A 389 28.83 -28.06 24.99
C GLU A 389 30.09 -27.33 24.48
N ASP A 390 30.99 -28.06 23.81
CA ASP A 390 32.18 -27.51 23.14
C ASP A 390 31.80 -26.43 22.10
N LEU A 391 30.62 -26.52 21.47
CA LEU A 391 30.12 -25.49 20.54
C LEU A 391 29.60 -24.25 21.28
N ARG A 392 28.81 -24.42 22.35
CA ARG A 392 28.33 -23.33 23.21
C ARG A 392 29.51 -22.55 23.79
N ASN A 393 30.45 -23.26 24.42
CA ASN A 393 31.65 -22.67 25.02
C ASN A 393 32.49 -21.87 24.00
N ARG A 394 32.60 -22.32 22.75
CA ARG A 394 33.27 -21.58 21.67
C ARG A 394 32.50 -20.34 21.22
N MET A 395 31.17 -20.41 21.12
CA MET A 395 30.35 -19.24 20.76
C MET A 395 30.34 -18.21 21.89
N ASP A 396 30.26 -18.62 23.16
CA ASP A 396 30.34 -17.74 24.32
C ASP A 396 31.72 -17.09 24.45
N LEU A 397 32.80 -17.83 24.18
CA LEU A 397 34.15 -17.27 24.12
C LEU A 397 34.29 -16.27 22.96
N LYS A 398 33.77 -16.61 21.78
CA LYS A 398 33.75 -15.70 20.62
C LYS A 398 33.01 -14.40 20.95
N ASN A 399 31.80 -14.50 21.50
CA ASN A 399 31.00 -13.34 21.89
C ASN A 399 31.73 -12.45 22.91
N LYS A 400 32.40 -13.05 23.91
CA LYS A 400 33.22 -12.31 24.89
C LYS A 400 34.39 -11.57 24.24
N VAL A 401 35.05 -12.19 23.25
CA VAL A 401 36.15 -11.55 22.49
C VAL A 401 35.63 -10.41 21.60
N GLU A 402 34.54 -10.60 20.85
CA GLU A 402 33.94 -9.56 20.00
C GLU A 402 33.44 -8.35 20.82
N VAL A 403 32.90 -8.60 22.02
CA VAL A 403 32.55 -7.54 22.99
C VAL A 403 33.80 -6.82 23.50
N ALA A 404 34.80 -7.54 24.01
CA ALA A 404 36.03 -6.93 24.55
C ALA A 404 36.81 -6.13 23.50
N GLU A 405 36.88 -6.60 22.25
CA GLU A 405 37.49 -5.87 21.13
C GLU A 405 36.69 -4.61 20.77
N THR A 406 35.35 -4.69 20.82
CA THR A 406 34.47 -3.54 20.58
C THR A 406 34.55 -2.51 21.71
N GLU A 407 34.69 -2.95 22.96
CA GLU A 407 34.97 -2.08 24.11
C GLU A 407 36.35 -1.44 24.00
N ALA A 408 37.39 -2.19 23.64
CA ALA A 408 38.73 -1.64 23.42
C ALA A 408 38.73 -0.58 22.30
N ARG A 409 38.04 -0.82 21.18
CA ARG A 409 37.87 0.17 20.10
C ARG A 409 37.10 1.41 20.56
N LYS A 410 36.03 1.26 21.34
CA LYS A 410 35.28 2.39 21.92
C LYS A 410 36.13 3.19 22.91
N ASN A 411 36.84 2.52 23.82
CA ASN A 411 37.70 3.15 24.82
C ASN A 411 38.86 3.91 24.16
N LYS A 412 39.47 3.36 23.09
CA LYS A 412 40.43 4.09 22.25
C LYS A 412 39.82 5.36 21.67
N ARG A 413 38.61 5.28 21.08
CA ARG A 413 37.95 6.47 20.51
C ARG A 413 37.53 7.49 21.57
N ILE A 414 37.18 7.06 22.78
CA ILE A 414 36.93 7.96 23.92
C ILE A 414 38.22 8.69 24.33
N ALA A 415 39.37 7.99 24.39
CA ALA A 415 40.66 8.62 24.67
C ALA A 415 41.05 9.65 23.59
N GLU A 416 40.90 9.30 22.30
CA GLU A 416 41.10 10.24 21.18
C GLU A 416 40.21 11.49 21.31
N ILE A 417 38.93 11.34 21.64
CA ILE A 417 38.00 12.46 21.82
C ILE A 417 38.37 13.34 23.03
N ILE A 418 38.88 12.74 24.11
CA ILE A 418 39.39 13.48 25.28
C ILE A 418 40.65 14.27 24.91
N GLU A 419 41.54 13.71 24.09
CA GLU A 419 42.73 14.38 23.57
C GLU A 419 42.35 15.54 22.62
N ASP A 420 41.46 15.29 21.64
CA ASP A 420 40.89 16.31 20.75
C ASP A 420 40.27 17.48 21.55
N HIS A 421 39.49 17.19 22.60
CA HIS A 421 38.87 18.20 23.45
C HIS A 421 39.89 18.97 24.31
N ASN A 422 40.90 18.30 24.87
CA ASN A 422 41.97 18.98 25.62
C ASN A 422 42.79 19.91 24.71
N ASN A 423 43.09 19.47 23.49
CA ASN A 423 43.78 20.28 22.48
C ASN A 423 42.93 21.49 22.07
N ALA A 424 41.64 21.30 21.78
CA ALA A 424 40.73 22.41 21.50
C ALA A 424 40.59 23.41 22.67
N PHE A 425 40.55 22.91 23.92
CA PHE A 425 40.53 23.75 25.12
C PHE A 425 41.83 24.54 25.32
N ASN A 426 42.99 23.91 25.09
CA ASN A 426 44.28 24.57 25.14
C ASN A 426 44.41 25.67 24.07
N ASN A 427 44.04 25.38 22.83
CA ASN A 427 44.03 26.36 21.73
C ASN A 427 43.09 27.56 22.05
N LEU A 428 41.92 27.28 22.64
CA LEU A 428 40.98 28.34 23.06
C LEU A 428 41.57 29.20 24.20
N LYS A 429 42.24 28.56 25.17
CA LYS A 429 42.92 29.23 26.28
C LYS A 429 44.09 30.08 25.79
N GLU A 430 44.88 29.58 24.83
CA GLU A 430 45.98 30.29 24.18
C GLU A 430 45.45 31.52 23.43
N HIS A 431 44.44 31.36 22.57
CA HIS A 431 43.77 32.46 21.88
C HIS A 431 43.21 33.54 22.83
N TYR A 432 42.59 33.17 23.94
CA TYR A 432 42.15 34.15 24.95
C TYR A 432 43.32 34.80 25.72
N ASN A 433 44.41 34.06 25.93
CA ASN A 433 45.62 34.60 26.54
C ASN A 433 46.30 35.61 25.60
N ASP A 434 46.36 35.33 24.29
CA ASP A 434 46.86 36.25 23.26
C ASP A 434 46.01 37.50 23.13
N ILE A 435 44.67 37.37 23.16
CA ILE A 435 43.77 38.53 23.23
C ILE A 435 44.03 39.32 24.52
N THR A 436 44.28 38.66 25.65
CA THR A 436 44.58 39.33 26.92
C THR A 436 45.92 40.07 26.88
N VAL A 437 46.97 39.45 26.34
CA VAL A 437 48.29 40.06 26.14
C VAL A 437 48.21 41.24 25.17
N ASN A 438 47.55 41.08 24.02
CA ASN A 438 47.35 42.16 23.06
C ASN A 438 46.55 43.33 23.65
N ASN A 439 45.49 43.05 24.42
CA ASN A 439 44.73 44.07 25.12
C ASN A 439 45.58 44.79 26.19
N LEU A 440 46.41 44.07 26.95
CA LEU A 440 47.32 44.66 27.94
C LEU A 440 48.39 45.53 27.27
N THR A 441 49.00 45.07 26.16
CA THR A 441 49.97 45.85 25.37
C THR A 441 49.32 47.09 24.75
N LEU A 442 48.10 46.98 24.22
CA LEU A 442 47.33 48.11 23.70
C LEU A 442 47.03 49.13 24.81
N ILE A 443 46.53 48.67 25.97
CA ILE A 443 46.31 49.52 27.16
C ILE A 443 47.60 50.18 27.63
N GLY A 444 48.75 49.48 27.54
CA GLY A 444 50.08 50.04 27.77
C GLY A 444 50.37 51.22 26.85
N SER A 445 50.33 50.99 25.53
CA SER A 445 50.59 52.03 24.52
C SER A 445 49.62 53.21 24.56
N LEU A 446 48.37 52.98 24.99
CA LEU A 446 47.38 54.04 25.19
C LEU A 446 47.66 54.85 26.47
N LYS A 447 48.17 54.23 27.55
CA LYS A 447 48.62 54.95 28.75
C LYS A 447 49.89 55.75 28.50
N GLU A 448 50.81 55.21 27.70
CA GLU A 448 52.04 55.88 27.28
C GLU A 448 51.72 57.14 26.46
N LYS A 449 50.88 57.02 25.42
CA LYS A 449 50.37 58.18 24.67
C LYS A 449 49.58 59.18 25.51
N LEU A 450 48.88 58.73 26.55
CA LEU A 450 48.18 59.62 27.48
C LEU A 450 49.16 60.38 28.39
N LEU A 451 50.31 59.79 28.73
CA LEU A 451 51.41 60.49 29.39
C LEU A 451 52.07 61.51 28.43
N GLU A 452 52.44 61.10 27.21
CA GLU A 452 53.00 62.00 26.19
C GLU A 452 52.10 63.24 25.96
N LEU A 453 50.81 63.01 25.67
CA LEU A 453 49.83 64.08 25.46
C LEU A 453 49.63 64.97 26.70
N LYS A 454 49.85 64.44 27.91
CA LYS A 454 49.74 65.21 29.15
C LYS A 454 50.98 66.06 29.41
N GLU A 455 52.17 65.59 29.04
CA GLU A 455 53.40 66.39 29.06
C GLU A 455 53.39 67.47 27.97
N ASP A 456 52.92 67.14 26.76
CA ASP A 456 52.68 68.09 25.68
C ASP A 456 51.64 69.14 26.10
N GLN A 457 50.54 68.73 26.76
CA GLN A 457 49.55 69.65 27.33
C GLN A 457 50.19 70.56 28.39
N GLN A 458 51.03 70.04 29.28
CA GLN A 458 51.71 70.85 30.30
C GLN A 458 52.70 71.85 29.70
N ARG A 459 53.43 71.46 28.65
CA ARG A 459 54.28 72.38 27.88
C ARG A 459 53.44 73.46 27.19
N ALA A 460 52.39 73.09 26.45
CA ALA A 460 51.49 74.04 25.81
C ALA A 460 50.77 74.98 26.81
N GLU A 461 50.43 74.53 28.02
CA GLU A 461 49.84 75.37 29.07
C GLU A 461 50.88 76.34 29.68
N MET A 462 52.17 75.97 29.69
CA MET A 462 53.26 76.87 30.08
C MET A 462 53.51 77.93 29.00
N ASP A 463 53.66 77.51 27.75
CA ASP A 463 53.86 78.38 26.59
C ASP A 463 52.69 79.38 26.45
N LEU A 464 51.45 78.91 26.64
CA LEU A 464 50.26 79.76 26.60
C LEU A 464 50.21 80.77 27.75
N LYS A 465 50.75 80.46 28.94
CA LYS A 465 50.89 81.44 30.03
C LYS A 465 51.97 82.48 29.74
N GLU A 466 53.06 82.10 29.09
CA GLU A 466 54.10 83.02 28.66
C GLU A 466 53.58 83.97 27.57
N VAL A 467 52.97 83.44 26.51
CA VAL A 467 52.32 84.21 25.44
C VAL A 467 51.17 85.09 25.99
N ALA A 468 50.36 84.60 26.94
CA ALA A 468 49.33 85.42 27.56
C ALA A 468 49.90 86.63 28.32
N LYS A 469 51.00 86.41 29.06
CA LYS A 469 51.71 87.47 29.81
C LYS A 469 52.38 88.49 28.88
N GLU A 470 53.00 88.02 27.79
CA GLU A 470 53.57 88.89 26.77
C GLU A 470 52.48 89.72 26.06
N ASN A 471 51.39 89.07 25.62
CA ASN A 471 50.26 89.72 24.94
C ASN A 471 49.54 90.73 25.87
N GLU A 472 49.42 90.44 27.16
CA GLU A 472 48.92 91.40 28.16
C GLU A 472 49.86 92.61 28.32
N SER A 473 51.18 92.43 28.23
CA SER A 473 52.13 93.56 28.23
C SER A 473 52.05 94.42 26.97
N LEU A 474 51.85 93.81 25.80
CA LEU A 474 51.74 94.49 24.50
C LEU A 474 50.39 95.20 24.28
N LYS A 475 49.37 94.84 25.06
CA LYS A 475 47.99 95.38 25.04
C LYS A 475 47.91 96.88 25.30
N GLY A 476 48.85 97.45 26.07
CA GLY A 476 49.00 98.89 26.31
C GLY A 476 49.56 99.60 25.07
N PRO A 477 50.81 99.31 24.66
CA PRO A 477 51.42 99.86 23.45
C PRO A 477 50.56 99.72 22.19
N LEU A 478 49.85 98.59 22.02
CA LEU A 478 48.96 98.37 20.89
C LEU A 478 47.76 99.33 20.89
N LYS A 479 47.19 99.66 22.06
CA LYS A 479 46.10 100.65 22.17
C LYS A 479 46.59 102.07 21.86
N GLU A 480 47.76 102.45 22.35
CA GLU A 480 48.35 103.78 22.08
C GLU A 480 48.73 103.91 20.59
N ALA A 481 49.28 102.85 19.99
CA ALA A 481 49.50 102.76 18.55
C ALA A 481 48.19 102.82 17.75
N GLN A 482 47.12 102.14 18.19
CA GLN A 482 45.82 102.21 17.54
C GLN A 482 45.19 103.61 17.61
N ILE A 483 45.20 104.26 18.78
CA ILE A 483 44.67 105.63 18.93
C ILE A 483 45.45 106.62 18.08
N THR A 484 46.78 106.54 18.07
CA THR A 484 47.62 107.43 17.24
C THR A 484 47.47 107.17 15.74
N VAL A 485 47.35 105.90 15.32
CA VAL A 485 47.03 105.56 13.91
C VAL A 485 45.63 106.03 13.53
N GLU A 486 44.63 105.89 14.39
CA GLU A 486 43.26 106.33 14.11
C GLU A 486 43.17 107.86 14.03
N GLU A 487 43.83 108.60 14.93
CA GLU A 487 44.01 110.05 14.82
C GLU A 487 44.71 110.47 13.53
N LEU A 488 45.84 109.83 13.18
CA LEU A 488 46.60 110.15 11.97
C LEU A 488 45.83 109.79 10.70
N THR A 489 45.02 108.72 10.73
CA THR A 489 44.14 108.33 9.63
C THR A 489 42.97 109.29 9.48
N GLN A 490 42.40 109.78 10.59
CA GLN A 490 41.38 110.84 10.59
C GLN A 490 41.95 112.16 10.03
N LYS A 491 43.16 112.55 10.47
CA LYS A 491 43.90 113.73 9.97
C LYS A 491 44.23 113.60 8.49
N MET A 492 44.71 112.44 8.03
CA MET A 492 45.01 112.15 6.63
C MET A 492 43.75 112.06 5.75
N SER A 493 42.65 111.50 6.27
CA SER A 493 41.35 111.47 5.59
C SER A 493 40.82 112.88 5.34
N ASN A 494 40.94 113.77 6.34
CA ASN A 494 40.58 115.18 6.19
C ASN A 494 41.54 115.90 5.23
N TYR A 495 42.86 115.70 5.35
CA TYR A 495 43.85 116.28 4.43
C TYR A 495 43.64 115.83 2.98
N LEU A 496 43.23 114.58 2.73
CA LEU A 496 42.88 114.08 1.39
C LEU A 496 41.57 114.68 0.86
N LYS A 497 40.53 114.78 1.70
CA LYS A 497 39.28 115.47 1.35
C LYS A 497 39.52 116.94 1.03
N ASP A 498 40.35 117.63 1.82
CA ASP A 498 40.68 119.03 1.62
C ASP A 498 41.64 119.23 0.46
N LYS A 499 42.55 118.28 0.16
CA LYS A 499 43.35 118.26 -1.08
C LYS A 499 42.47 118.06 -2.33
N GLN A 500 41.43 117.22 -2.26
CA GLN A 500 40.45 117.08 -3.35
C GLN A 500 39.58 118.33 -3.50
N ARG A 501 39.05 118.89 -2.40
CA ARG A 501 38.32 120.17 -2.40
C ARG A 501 39.18 121.30 -2.95
N LEU A 502 40.44 121.39 -2.52
CA LEU A 502 41.40 122.37 -3.04
C LEU A 502 41.66 122.13 -4.52
N MET A 503 41.88 120.90 -4.99
CA MET A 503 42.06 120.65 -6.43
C MET A 503 40.82 121.03 -7.26
N VAL A 504 39.60 120.77 -6.76
CA VAL A 504 38.35 121.18 -7.40
C VAL A 504 38.19 122.70 -7.36
N LEU A 505 38.51 123.35 -6.24
CA LEU A 505 38.50 124.80 -6.08
C LEU A 505 39.57 125.47 -6.94
N THR A 506 40.78 124.93 -7.09
CA THR A 506 41.83 125.44 -7.97
C THR A 506 41.45 125.26 -9.44
N LYS A 507 40.80 124.15 -9.83
CA LYS A 507 40.25 123.99 -11.18
C LYS A 507 39.09 124.96 -11.45
N ARG A 508 38.18 125.16 -10.48
CA ARG A 508 37.06 126.12 -10.58
C ARG A 508 37.54 127.57 -10.56
N LEU A 509 38.54 127.89 -9.74
CA LEU A 509 39.19 129.19 -9.66
C LEU A 509 39.97 129.47 -10.95
N LYS A 510 40.74 128.50 -11.47
CA LYS A 510 41.37 128.63 -12.78
C LYS A 510 40.32 128.87 -13.87
N HIS A 511 39.26 128.05 -13.95
CA HIS A 511 38.19 128.28 -14.93
C HIS A 511 37.49 129.64 -14.76
N SER A 512 37.31 130.11 -13.52
CA SER A 512 36.75 131.43 -13.22
C SER A 512 37.72 132.59 -13.47
N ASN A 513 39.03 132.35 -13.39
CA ASN A 513 40.11 133.31 -13.62
C ASN A 513 40.43 133.42 -15.11
N ASP A 514 40.38 132.30 -15.83
CA ASP A 514 40.49 132.27 -17.28
C ASP A 514 39.24 132.94 -17.86
N LYS A 515 38.02 132.60 -17.41
CA LYS A 515 36.81 133.37 -17.72
C LYS A 515 36.87 134.84 -17.30
N TYR A 516 37.51 135.17 -16.18
CA TYR A 516 37.68 136.57 -15.77
C TYR A 516 38.67 137.30 -16.69
N LYS A 517 39.69 136.63 -17.22
CA LYS A 517 40.59 137.18 -18.24
C LYS A 517 39.91 137.32 -19.58
N ASP A 518 39.13 136.33 -20.00
CA ASP A 518 38.31 136.42 -21.23
C ASP A 518 37.35 137.62 -21.10
N LEU A 519 36.60 137.69 -19.99
CA LEU A 519 35.69 138.81 -19.71
C LEU A 519 36.41 140.14 -19.42
N GLN A 520 37.70 140.11 -19.05
CA GLN A 520 38.54 141.31 -18.92
C GLN A 520 39.03 141.77 -20.29
N VAL A 521 39.34 140.87 -21.22
CA VAL A 521 39.62 141.22 -22.62
C VAL A 521 38.35 141.74 -23.28
N ASP A 522 37.20 141.08 -23.09
CA ASP A 522 35.89 141.60 -23.52
C ASP A 522 35.60 142.98 -22.90
N TYR A 523 35.90 143.18 -21.61
CA TYR A 523 35.71 144.45 -20.93
C TYR A 523 36.69 145.52 -21.42
N ASP A 524 37.97 145.23 -21.60
CA ASP A 524 38.97 146.18 -22.09
C ASP A 524 38.73 146.49 -23.59
N GLU A 525 38.19 145.56 -24.38
CA GLU A 525 37.70 145.81 -25.75
C GLU A 525 36.42 146.66 -25.75
N LEU A 526 35.38 146.30 -24.99
CA LEU A 526 34.18 147.14 -24.85
C LEU A 526 34.50 148.51 -24.27
N LYS A 527 35.47 148.60 -23.36
CA LYS A 527 35.96 149.85 -22.78
C LYS A 527 36.73 150.65 -23.81
N MET A 528 37.63 150.06 -24.60
CA MET A 528 38.31 150.79 -25.67
C MET A 528 37.33 151.22 -26.77
N ILE A 529 36.31 150.42 -27.08
CA ILE A 529 35.19 150.80 -27.96
C ILE A 529 34.36 151.91 -27.33
N SER A 530 34.12 151.89 -26.02
CA SER A 530 33.34 152.91 -25.30
C SER A 530 34.13 154.22 -25.14
N GLU A 531 35.43 154.16 -24.85
CA GLU A 531 36.33 155.30 -24.78
C GLU A 531 36.54 155.89 -26.18
N LYS A 532 36.63 155.06 -27.23
CA LYS A 532 36.61 155.52 -28.61
C LYS A 532 35.26 156.12 -28.99
N MET A 533 34.13 155.50 -28.67
CA MET A 533 32.81 156.08 -28.94
C MET A 533 32.59 157.38 -28.15
N GLN A 534 33.10 157.47 -26.93
CA GLN A 534 33.06 158.70 -26.13
C GLN A 534 33.96 159.78 -26.74
N ALA A 535 35.16 159.43 -27.20
CA ALA A 535 36.05 160.35 -27.91
C ALA A 535 35.49 160.75 -29.28
N ASP A 536 34.86 159.86 -30.04
CA ASP A 536 34.20 160.16 -31.31
C ASP A 536 32.93 161.02 -31.08
N LEU A 537 32.20 160.79 -30.00
CA LEU A 537 31.04 161.57 -29.56
C LEU A 537 31.45 162.96 -29.03
N ASP A 538 32.55 163.07 -28.28
CA ASP A 538 33.05 164.34 -27.77
C ASP A 538 33.80 165.13 -28.85
N ASN A 539 34.55 164.48 -29.75
CA ASN A 539 35.01 165.09 -31.00
C ASN A 539 33.83 165.57 -31.85
N ALA A 540 32.73 164.81 -31.93
CA ALA A 540 31.53 165.24 -32.62
C ALA A 540 30.86 166.42 -31.90
N LYS A 541 30.78 166.44 -30.56
CA LYS A 541 30.29 167.59 -29.78
C LYS A 541 31.17 168.81 -29.93
N ASP A 542 32.49 168.66 -30.04
CA ASP A 542 33.43 169.75 -30.22
C ASP A 542 33.42 170.24 -31.68
N GLU A 543 33.28 169.35 -32.67
CA GLU A 543 32.95 169.74 -34.04
C GLU A 543 31.62 170.49 -34.09
N TYR A 544 30.56 169.97 -33.46
CA TYR A 544 29.25 170.61 -33.44
C TYR A 544 29.28 171.92 -32.65
N SER A 545 30.05 172.03 -31.56
CA SER A 545 30.19 173.26 -30.77
C SER A 545 31.03 174.29 -31.53
N ASN A 546 32.11 173.89 -32.20
CA ASN A 546 32.88 174.79 -33.07
C ASN A 546 32.08 175.21 -34.31
N LYS A 547 31.33 174.29 -34.94
CA LYS A 547 30.43 174.61 -36.07
C LYS A 547 29.28 175.51 -35.61
N LEU A 548 28.69 175.26 -34.45
CA LEU A 548 27.62 176.05 -33.85
C LEU A 548 28.13 177.42 -33.39
N MET A 549 29.32 177.53 -32.80
CA MET A 549 29.91 178.81 -32.37
C MET A 549 30.37 179.63 -33.58
N ASN A 550 30.91 179.01 -34.63
CA ASN A 550 31.15 179.69 -35.91
C ASN A 550 29.83 180.11 -36.57
N LEU A 551 28.78 179.27 -36.54
CA LEU A 551 27.44 179.64 -36.99
C LEU A 551 26.87 180.80 -36.18
N GLN A 552 26.97 180.78 -34.85
CA GLN A 552 26.51 181.84 -33.96
C GLN A 552 27.34 183.12 -34.12
N MET A 553 28.62 183.03 -34.49
CA MET A 553 29.43 184.20 -34.83
C MET A 553 29.08 184.77 -36.21
N GLU A 554 28.77 183.94 -37.21
CA GLU A 554 28.26 184.39 -38.52
C GLU A 554 26.83 184.94 -38.44
N HIS A 555 25.91 184.21 -37.80
CA HIS A 555 24.58 184.69 -37.47
C HIS A 555 24.65 185.91 -36.58
N GLY A 556 25.62 185.99 -35.65
CA GLY A 556 25.87 187.16 -34.82
C GLY A 556 26.25 188.38 -35.65
N LYS A 557 27.22 188.27 -36.57
CA LYS A 557 27.55 189.36 -37.53
C LYS A 557 26.32 189.77 -38.36
N LYS A 558 25.56 188.80 -38.87
CA LYS A 558 24.36 189.04 -39.69
C LYS A 558 23.24 189.68 -38.87
N LEU A 559 23.01 189.24 -37.64
CA LEU A 559 22.03 189.79 -36.72
C LEU A 559 22.41 191.22 -36.32
N LEU A 560 23.68 191.47 -35.99
CA LEU A 560 24.18 192.81 -35.66
C LEU A 560 24.13 193.77 -36.87
N ALA A 561 24.17 193.25 -38.10
CA ALA A 561 23.89 194.01 -39.33
C ALA A 561 22.38 194.24 -39.56
N ILE A 562 21.54 193.24 -39.24
CA ILE A 562 20.08 193.32 -39.33
C ILE A 562 19.51 194.24 -38.24
N GLU A 563 19.97 194.20 -36.99
CA GLU A 563 19.61 195.12 -35.92
C GLU A 563 19.98 196.56 -36.28
N ARG A 564 21.15 196.79 -36.90
CA ARG A 564 21.53 198.11 -37.42
C ARG A 564 20.63 198.58 -38.59
N ARG A 565 20.05 197.68 -39.37
CA ARG A 565 19.02 198.00 -40.38
C ARG A 565 17.65 198.24 -39.73
N LEU A 566 17.24 197.35 -38.83
CA LEU A 566 15.93 197.34 -38.17
C LEU A 566 15.77 198.54 -37.25
N LYS A 567 16.82 198.93 -36.51
CA LYS A 567 16.81 200.15 -35.69
C LYS A 567 16.62 201.41 -36.55
N ARG A 568 17.37 201.55 -37.64
CA ARG A 568 17.14 202.65 -38.62
C ARG A 568 15.74 202.61 -39.23
N SER A 569 15.23 201.41 -39.52
CA SER A 569 13.88 201.23 -40.07
C SER A 569 12.81 201.61 -39.05
N GLY A 570 13.00 201.28 -37.77
CA GLY A 570 12.14 201.69 -36.66
C GLY A 570 12.17 203.20 -36.46
N GLU A 571 13.36 203.81 -36.44
CA GLU A 571 13.55 205.26 -36.42
C GLU A 571 12.78 205.96 -37.57
N THR A 572 12.77 205.39 -38.78
CA THR A 572 11.94 205.91 -39.89
C THR A 572 10.44 205.58 -39.79
N VAL A 573 10.04 204.52 -39.10
CA VAL A 573 8.61 204.18 -38.88
C VAL A 573 8.02 205.07 -37.80
N GLU A 574 8.72 205.30 -36.68
CA GLU A 574 8.31 206.27 -35.65
C GLU A 574 8.19 207.69 -36.24
N GLU A 575 9.09 208.08 -37.15
CA GLU A 575 8.99 209.35 -37.89
C GLU A 575 7.75 209.39 -38.80
N LYS A 576 7.34 208.26 -39.40
CA LYS A 576 6.13 208.14 -40.22
C LYS A 576 4.84 208.10 -39.41
N GLU A 577 4.82 207.40 -38.28
CA GLU A 577 3.69 207.42 -37.34
C GLU A 577 3.53 208.82 -36.72
N ALA A 578 4.63 209.52 -36.43
CA ALA A 578 4.58 210.92 -36.02
C ALA A 578 4.05 211.85 -37.13
N GLN A 579 4.30 211.57 -38.42
CA GLN A 579 3.66 212.27 -39.54
C GLN A 579 2.16 211.96 -39.64
N ILE A 580 1.77 210.68 -39.50
CA ILE A 580 0.36 210.25 -39.53
C ILE A 580 -0.42 210.85 -38.35
N ALA A 581 0.09 210.77 -37.13
CA ALA A 581 -0.55 211.34 -35.94
C ALA A 581 -0.73 212.87 -36.04
N ARG A 582 0.24 213.59 -36.63
CA ARG A 582 0.09 215.02 -36.94
C ARG A 582 -0.99 215.27 -37.98
N LEU A 583 -1.10 214.43 -39.02
CA LEU A 583 -2.17 214.52 -40.02
C LEU A 583 -3.53 214.23 -39.39
N THR A 584 -3.69 213.13 -38.63
CA THR A 584 -4.95 212.76 -37.97
C THR A 584 -5.40 213.81 -36.96
N GLY A 585 -4.48 214.45 -36.23
CA GLY A 585 -4.80 215.56 -35.33
C GLY A 585 -5.09 216.89 -36.04
N ALA A 586 -4.56 217.12 -37.25
CA ALA A 586 -4.83 218.30 -38.05
C ALA A 586 -6.13 218.18 -38.87
N THR A 587 -6.47 216.97 -39.32
CA THR A 587 -7.77 216.69 -39.91
C THR A 587 -8.83 216.62 -38.81
N SER A 588 -9.60 217.70 -38.63
CA SER A 588 -10.85 217.71 -37.87
C SER A 588 -11.97 216.91 -38.58
N ALA A 589 -11.60 215.82 -39.25
CA ALA A 589 -12.52 214.90 -39.90
C ALA A 589 -13.08 213.97 -38.83
N ASP A 590 -14.40 213.78 -38.87
CA ASP A 590 -15.09 212.82 -38.02
C ASP A 590 -14.38 211.47 -38.05
N THR A 591 -13.95 210.96 -36.88
CA THR A 591 -13.30 209.65 -36.78
C THR A 591 -14.20 208.56 -37.35
N SER A 592 -15.52 208.74 -37.29
CA SER A 592 -16.53 207.91 -37.96
C SER A 592 -16.35 207.84 -39.48
N ILE A 593 -16.13 208.98 -40.15
CA ILE A 593 -15.90 209.03 -41.61
C ILE A 593 -14.52 208.44 -41.94
N ALA A 594 -13.49 208.77 -41.16
CA ALA A 594 -12.13 208.26 -41.35
C ALA A 594 -12.06 206.73 -41.16
N MET A 595 -12.71 206.18 -40.11
CA MET A 595 -12.82 204.74 -39.86
C MET A 595 -13.66 204.03 -40.93
N ALA A 596 -14.77 204.63 -41.39
CA ALA A 596 -15.53 204.07 -42.50
C ALA A 596 -14.72 204.05 -43.82
N MET A 597 -13.84 205.03 -44.03
CA MET A 597 -12.96 205.08 -45.19
C MET A 597 -11.80 204.08 -45.08
N ASN A 598 -11.18 203.93 -43.90
CA ASN A 598 -10.20 202.87 -43.61
C ASN A 598 -10.79 201.47 -43.75
N ALA A 599 -11.93 201.18 -43.12
CA ALA A 599 -12.58 199.87 -43.22
C ALA A 599 -12.97 199.54 -44.68
N LYS A 600 -13.31 200.56 -45.49
CA LYS A 600 -13.62 200.41 -46.91
C LYS A 600 -12.37 200.22 -47.78
N THR A 601 -11.21 200.77 -47.39
CA THR A 601 -9.93 200.47 -48.06
C THR A 601 -9.34 199.15 -47.62
N GLU A 602 -9.44 198.75 -46.35
CA GLU A 602 -9.13 197.41 -45.85
C GLU A 602 -9.99 196.35 -46.56
N ALA A 603 -11.30 196.54 -46.67
CA ALA A 603 -12.16 195.61 -47.41
C ALA A 603 -11.84 195.55 -48.92
N LEU A 604 -11.31 196.62 -49.51
CA LEU A 604 -10.84 196.62 -50.91
C LEU A 604 -9.47 195.93 -51.07
N LEU A 605 -8.56 196.12 -50.11
CA LEU A 605 -7.28 195.41 -50.03
C LEU A 605 -7.52 193.92 -49.84
N ASP A 606 -8.34 193.53 -48.87
CA ASP A 606 -8.65 192.14 -48.57
C ASP A 606 -9.38 191.45 -49.74
N LYS A 607 -10.31 192.14 -50.41
CA LYS A 607 -10.92 191.64 -51.66
C LYS A 607 -9.91 191.49 -52.80
N LYS A 608 -8.89 192.35 -52.89
CA LYS A 608 -7.78 192.18 -53.85
C LYS A 608 -6.83 191.04 -53.46
N ASN A 609 -6.52 190.88 -52.18
CA ASN A 609 -5.66 189.80 -51.68
C ASN A 609 -6.28 188.43 -51.98
N ARG A 610 -7.58 188.25 -51.72
CA ARG A 610 -8.32 187.03 -52.09
C ARG A 610 -8.32 186.79 -53.61
N LEU A 611 -8.42 187.85 -54.43
CA LEU A 611 -8.33 187.74 -55.88
C LEU A 611 -6.93 187.32 -56.35
N ILE A 612 -5.87 187.84 -55.70
CA ILE A 612 -4.48 187.46 -55.94
C ILE A 612 -4.28 185.98 -55.59
N GLU A 613 -4.77 185.51 -54.44
CA GLU A 613 -4.66 184.09 -54.06
C GLU A 613 -5.45 183.17 -54.99
N GLN A 614 -6.63 183.58 -55.46
CA GLN A 614 -7.40 182.80 -56.44
C GLN A 614 -6.64 182.69 -57.79
N ILE A 615 -6.11 183.80 -58.30
CA ILE A 615 -5.29 183.82 -59.53
C ILE A 615 -4.01 182.99 -59.37
N TRP A 616 -3.37 183.01 -58.19
CA TRP A 616 -2.18 182.20 -57.93
C TRP A 616 -2.53 180.70 -57.88
N ASN A 617 -3.63 180.31 -57.23
CA ASN A 617 -4.08 178.92 -57.26
C ASN A 617 -4.40 178.43 -58.69
N ASP A 618 -5.07 179.25 -59.50
CA ASP A 618 -5.32 178.94 -60.92
C ASP A 618 -4.01 178.81 -61.72
N LEU A 619 -3.04 179.70 -61.49
CA LEU A 619 -1.72 179.67 -62.14
C LEU A 619 -0.89 178.44 -61.72
N VAL A 620 -0.94 177.99 -60.46
CA VAL A 620 -0.31 176.73 -60.02
C VAL A 620 -0.92 175.53 -60.76
N VAL A 621 -2.26 175.46 -60.87
CA VAL A 621 -2.95 174.39 -61.60
C VAL A 621 -2.62 174.39 -63.10
N VAL A 622 -2.54 175.58 -63.72
CA VAL A 622 -2.09 175.72 -65.12
C VAL A 622 -0.64 175.26 -65.28
N THR A 623 0.25 175.61 -64.34
CA THR A 623 1.68 175.27 -64.37
C THR A 623 1.89 173.76 -64.20
N GLN A 624 1.13 173.10 -63.31
CA GLN A 624 1.14 171.65 -63.19
C GLN A 624 0.70 170.97 -64.50
N LYS A 625 -0.41 171.41 -65.11
CA LYS A 625 -0.89 170.85 -66.40
C LYS A 625 0.08 171.10 -67.55
N TYR A 626 0.75 172.26 -67.60
CA TYR A 626 1.82 172.53 -68.55
C TYR A 626 3.00 171.57 -68.37
N ASN A 627 3.45 171.38 -67.13
CA ASN A 627 4.55 170.46 -66.79
C ASN A 627 4.21 168.98 -67.10
N GLU A 628 2.94 168.55 -66.94
CA GLU A 628 2.46 167.24 -67.37
C GLU A 628 2.42 167.09 -68.90
N LEU A 629 1.88 168.11 -69.59
CA LEU A 629 1.80 168.13 -71.06
C LEU A 629 3.20 168.07 -71.70
N CYS A 630 4.17 168.78 -71.16
CA CYS A 630 5.57 168.73 -71.60
C CYS A 630 6.19 167.33 -71.40
N LYS A 631 5.93 166.67 -70.27
CA LYS A 631 6.36 165.28 -70.02
C LYS A 631 5.72 164.31 -71.02
N HIS A 632 4.43 164.50 -71.34
CA HIS A 632 3.72 163.68 -72.32
C HIS A 632 4.28 163.88 -73.74
N PHE A 633 4.54 165.12 -74.17
CA PHE A 633 5.18 165.40 -75.46
C PHE A 633 6.60 164.82 -75.57
N LYS A 634 7.45 164.94 -74.53
CA LYS A 634 8.78 164.27 -74.52
C LYS A 634 8.65 162.74 -74.64
N SER A 635 7.60 162.14 -74.09
CA SER A 635 7.32 160.70 -74.25
C SER A 635 6.92 160.35 -75.68
N THR A 636 5.94 161.08 -76.25
CA THR A 636 5.41 160.81 -77.60
C THR A 636 6.44 161.05 -78.71
N LEU A 637 7.29 162.08 -78.59
CA LEU A 637 8.39 162.33 -79.54
C LEU A 637 9.41 161.18 -79.55
N ARG A 638 9.79 160.68 -78.37
CA ARG A 638 10.67 159.50 -78.22
C ARG A 638 10.04 158.25 -78.84
N HIS A 639 8.73 158.07 -78.70
CA HIS A 639 8.02 156.91 -79.26
C HIS A 639 8.01 156.90 -80.81
N HIS A 640 8.13 158.08 -81.44
CA HIS A 640 8.26 158.23 -82.90
C HIS A 640 9.72 158.27 -83.38
N GLY A 641 10.70 157.97 -82.51
CA GLY A 641 12.12 157.93 -82.87
C GLY A 641 12.79 159.29 -83.07
N ILE A 642 12.08 160.40 -82.81
CA ILE A 642 12.63 161.75 -82.99
C ILE A 642 13.42 162.14 -81.73
N GLN A 643 14.73 162.34 -81.89
CA GLN A 643 15.64 162.81 -80.84
C GLN A 643 16.53 163.93 -81.40
N GLY A 644 16.97 164.85 -80.53
CA GLY A 644 17.70 166.07 -80.92
C GLY A 644 16.83 167.33 -81.03
N TYR A 645 15.67 167.36 -80.36
CA TYR A 645 14.93 168.61 -80.11
C TYR A 645 15.57 169.40 -78.96
N ASP A 646 15.48 170.73 -79.01
CA ASP A 646 16.01 171.62 -77.97
C ASP A 646 15.22 171.43 -76.65
N ASP A 647 15.93 171.13 -75.56
CA ASP A 647 15.33 170.73 -74.29
C ASP A 647 14.70 171.92 -73.53
N GLY A 648 15.13 173.16 -73.85
CA GLY A 648 14.57 174.41 -73.30
C GLY A 648 13.14 174.71 -73.76
N VAL A 649 12.69 174.11 -74.87
CA VAL A 649 11.29 174.20 -75.35
C VAL A 649 10.29 173.56 -74.37
N PHE A 650 10.80 172.74 -73.45
CA PHE A 650 10.04 171.96 -72.48
C PHE A 650 10.68 172.06 -71.08
N GLU A 651 11.10 173.27 -70.70
CA GLU A 651 11.61 173.57 -69.36
C GLU A 651 10.51 173.46 -68.31
N LEU A 652 10.82 172.86 -67.15
CA LEU A 652 9.83 172.63 -66.08
C LEU A 652 9.82 173.81 -65.11
N VAL A 653 8.72 174.56 -65.08
CA VAL A 653 8.60 175.73 -64.20
C VAL A 653 8.31 175.28 -62.75
N PRO A 654 9.10 175.73 -61.75
CA PRO A 654 8.87 175.42 -60.33
C PRO A 654 7.71 176.27 -59.76
N ALA A 655 7.00 175.75 -58.75
CA ALA A 655 5.73 176.32 -58.28
C ALA A 655 5.80 177.03 -56.91
N ASP A 656 6.80 176.74 -56.08
CA ASP A 656 6.64 176.87 -54.62
C ASP A 656 7.08 178.23 -54.01
N ASN A 657 7.94 179.00 -54.70
CA ASN A 657 8.55 180.21 -54.12
C ASN A 657 7.66 181.46 -54.26
N LYS A 658 6.58 181.51 -53.46
CA LYS A 658 5.66 182.67 -53.32
C LYS A 658 6.36 183.98 -52.90
N HIS A 659 7.59 183.94 -52.41
CA HIS A 659 8.33 185.12 -51.92
C HIS A 659 9.32 185.75 -52.91
N GLU A 660 10.06 184.98 -53.72
CA GLU A 660 11.12 185.53 -54.60
C GLU A 660 10.57 186.50 -55.67
N TYR A 661 9.31 186.30 -56.09
CA TYR A 661 8.60 187.20 -57.00
C TYR A 661 8.27 188.59 -56.41
N PHE A 662 8.43 188.79 -55.11
CA PHE A 662 8.12 190.07 -54.44
C PHE A 662 9.32 190.75 -53.74
N GLU A 663 10.49 190.10 -53.64
CA GLU A 663 11.69 190.72 -53.03
C GLU A 663 12.60 191.47 -54.02
N ASN A 664 12.33 191.42 -55.32
CA ASN A 664 13.08 192.13 -56.37
C ASN A 664 12.34 193.39 -56.89
N LEU A 665 11.70 194.15 -55.99
CA LEU A 665 10.95 195.39 -56.27
C LEU A 665 11.22 196.49 -55.23
#